data_AF-A0A662D3B6-F1
#
_entry.id   AF-A0A662D3B6-F1
#
_cell.length_a   1.000
_cell.length_b   1.000
_cell.length_c   1.000
_cell.angle_alpha   90.00
_cell.angle_beta   90.00
_cell.angle_gamma   90.00
#
_symmetry.space_group_name_H-M   'P 1'
#
loop_
_entity.id
_entity.type
_entity.pdbx_description
1 polymer ?
#
loop_
_entity_poly.entity_id
_entity_poly.type
_entity_poly.pdbx_seq_one_letter_code
_entity_poly.pdbx_strand_id
1 'polypeptide(L)'
;IKVFQSQSYYECQEDLVYFAKKRGIRTDIPWNELTEEERRWVIEGEGRWEDGKWYGVKSFFRWLEGKSYKMHIRVLLSKYRSYVICPDCGGSRLKPEALLYRIGPGEGLNIHEVHSLSIDEAYRFFVDLHRDLKRDRAYDLILDEIVTRLGYLVEVGLGYLTLDRQSRTLSGGEVQRINLTTALGTSLVNTLFILDEPSIGLHPSNITRLIGILKKLRDSGNTIVVVEHDPKIISSADMIIELGPGSGKDGGRVVFSGPFEEFINCRDSITAKYLRGELRASTFFNWSTKERKGELNKKGNEGDGTGDSILHDRYHKIISARDLVGTLADKKESIGQKVLRVIGAREHNLKNIDVTIPLNRFVCITGVSGSGKSTLVEEIIYRGIRRAKHLPEEKPGLHERLEGVELIDEVVLVDQSPIGKTPRSNPLSYVGALSPIRELFAETPDAQAGGFKSSSFSFNSKEGQCPHCRGSGFEHIEMQFLNDVYIRCPICGGKRFKKEILEIKIQPKDNGRQLSIADVFELTVSEAYELFEHYPKIRRALKPLIDVGLDYLQLGQPVPTLSGGEAQRLKLAKHIAEAQSGKIKRKNMLFLFDEPTTGLHFHDIKKLLSAFRTLVNGGHSIVVIEHNLDVIASSEWIIDLGPGGGDDGGWIVFEGTPDEIIKCERSLTGRELKQYIERGFIEHGRELEKVASPVAEYIGSGASRSENERAFYPESIQADIEPARWKTELVPSLYGRTGKSLRKRPAPEVNRFIEIKKAREHNLKEIDVHIPQNKMTVVTGVSGSGKSTLAFDILFSEGQRRYLESLNVYARQIIQPAKKPDVDNITGIPPTVAIEQRTTTGGIKSTVATVTEIYHFLRLLYAKVGVQYCVE
;
A
#
# COMPACT_ATOMS: atom_id res chain seq x y z
N ILE A 1 -19.50 -5.53 30.93
CA ILE A 1 -18.15 -6.01 30.52
C ILE A 1 -18.33 -6.94 29.32
N LYS A 2 -17.73 -6.65 28.17
CA LYS A 2 -18.06 -7.34 26.89
C LYS A 2 -17.86 -8.85 26.90
N VAL A 3 -16.78 -9.36 27.50
CA VAL A 3 -16.53 -10.82 27.53
C VAL A 3 -17.64 -11.56 28.28
N PHE A 4 -18.22 -10.94 29.31
CA PHE A 4 -19.34 -11.48 30.07
C PHE A 4 -20.69 -11.33 29.37
N GLN A 5 -20.79 -10.60 28.26
CA GLN A 5 -22.04 -10.50 27.48
C GLN A 5 -22.15 -11.63 26.43
N SER A 6 -21.15 -12.50 26.36
CA SER A 6 -21.16 -13.65 25.45
C SER A 6 -21.92 -14.82 26.07
N GLN A 7 -22.51 -15.67 25.22
CA GLN A 7 -23.19 -16.90 25.68
C GLN A 7 -22.30 -17.81 26.52
N SER A 8 -20.98 -17.75 26.34
CA SER A 8 -20.03 -18.61 27.06
C SER A 8 -19.70 -18.15 28.48
N TYR A 9 -19.94 -16.88 28.82
CA TYR A 9 -19.53 -16.29 30.10
C TYR A 9 -20.59 -15.35 30.69
N TYR A 10 -21.86 -15.52 30.30
CA TYR A 10 -22.96 -14.70 30.78
C TYR A 10 -23.19 -14.84 32.29
N GLU A 11 -22.95 -16.03 32.83
CA GLU A 11 -22.97 -16.30 34.28
C GLU A 11 -22.08 -15.33 35.06
N CYS A 12 -20.91 -14.95 34.51
CA CYS A 12 -20.02 -13.98 35.16
C CYS A 12 -20.63 -12.57 35.25
N GLN A 13 -21.53 -12.22 34.34
CA GLN A 13 -22.27 -10.96 34.42
C GLN A 13 -23.36 -11.04 35.48
N GLU A 14 -24.04 -12.17 35.60
CA GLU A 14 -25.03 -12.40 36.65
C GLU A 14 -24.39 -12.36 38.04
N ASP A 15 -23.24 -13.01 38.21
CA ASP A 15 -22.45 -12.97 39.44
C ASP A 15 -22.07 -11.53 39.81
N LEU A 16 -21.55 -10.75 38.85
CA LEU A 16 -21.17 -9.36 39.07
C LEU A 16 -22.36 -8.54 39.58
N VAL A 17 -23.53 -8.68 38.95
CA VAL A 17 -24.75 -7.94 39.33
C VAL A 17 -25.26 -8.42 40.69
N TYR A 18 -25.22 -9.72 40.96
CA TYR A 18 -25.63 -10.31 42.23
C TYR A 18 -24.78 -9.77 43.40
N PHE A 19 -23.45 -9.84 43.28
CA PHE A 19 -22.54 -9.37 44.32
C PHE A 19 -22.55 -7.84 44.43
N ALA A 20 -22.73 -7.12 43.31
CA ALA A 20 -22.85 -5.66 43.33
C ALA A 20 -24.07 -5.23 44.16
N LYS A 21 -25.23 -5.86 43.97
CA LYS A 21 -26.42 -5.61 44.79
C LYS A 21 -26.18 -5.91 46.27
N LYS A 22 -25.50 -7.01 46.58
CA LYS A 22 -25.18 -7.41 47.97
C LYS A 22 -24.26 -6.41 48.67
N ARG A 23 -23.34 -5.76 47.94
CA ARG A 23 -22.41 -4.75 48.46
C ARG A 23 -22.87 -3.31 48.29
N GLY A 24 -24.06 -3.07 47.73
CA GLY A 24 -24.55 -1.71 47.45
C GLY A 24 -23.75 -0.97 46.38
N ILE A 25 -23.06 -1.69 45.49
CA ILE A 25 -22.34 -1.11 44.35
C ILE A 25 -23.36 -0.71 43.30
N ARG A 26 -23.27 0.53 42.82
CA ARG A 26 -24.20 1.09 41.82
C ARG A 26 -24.04 0.38 40.48
N THR A 27 -25.14 -0.07 39.88
CA THR A 27 -25.14 -0.86 38.62
C THR A 27 -25.82 -0.15 37.45
N ASP A 28 -26.49 0.95 37.73
CA ASP A 28 -27.32 1.75 36.82
C ASP A 28 -26.65 3.05 36.35
N ILE A 29 -25.43 3.33 36.82
CA ILE A 29 -24.65 4.51 36.44
C ILE A 29 -23.50 4.19 35.47
N PRO A 30 -23.06 5.16 34.63
CA PRO A 30 -21.89 4.99 33.78
C PRO A 30 -20.62 4.65 34.58
N TRP A 31 -19.74 3.84 33.98
CA TRP A 31 -18.48 3.41 34.61
C TRP A 31 -17.59 4.56 35.12
N ASN A 32 -17.60 5.70 34.42
CA ASN A 32 -16.79 6.86 34.78
C ASN A 32 -17.33 7.62 36.01
N GLU A 33 -18.60 7.38 36.39
CA GLU A 33 -19.26 7.98 37.56
C GLU A 33 -19.17 7.08 38.81
N LEU A 34 -18.65 5.86 38.65
CA LEU A 34 -18.32 4.99 39.77
C LEU A 34 -17.11 5.55 40.53
N THR A 35 -17.15 5.43 41.86
CA THR A 35 -16.01 5.79 42.71
C THR A 35 -14.80 4.89 42.41
N GLU A 36 -13.60 5.35 42.76
CA GLU A 36 -12.38 4.53 42.62
C GLU A 36 -12.48 3.21 43.39
N GLU A 37 -13.15 3.20 44.55
CA GLU A 37 -13.38 1.98 45.33
C GLU A 37 -14.32 1.00 44.63
N GLU A 38 -15.43 1.48 44.06
CA GLU A 38 -16.35 0.66 43.27
C GLU A 38 -15.66 0.07 42.04
N ARG A 39 -14.88 0.89 41.30
CA ARG A 39 -14.11 0.44 40.14
C ARG A 39 -13.06 -0.60 40.51
N ARG A 40 -12.33 -0.37 41.61
CA ARG A 40 -11.35 -1.34 42.13
C ARG A 40 -12.02 -2.64 42.54
N TRP A 41 -13.17 -2.58 43.21
CA TRP A 41 -13.93 -3.77 43.59
C TRP A 41 -14.35 -4.59 42.36
N VAL A 42 -14.86 -3.94 41.30
CA VAL A 42 -15.23 -4.65 40.07
C VAL A 42 -13.99 -5.33 39.45
N ILE A 43 -12.86 -4.62 39.36
CA ILE A 43 -11.65 -5.12 38.69
C ILE A 43 -10.94 -6.21 39.50
N GLU A 44 -10.75 -5.99 40.79
CA GLU A 44 -9.88 -6.80 41.65
C GLU A 44 -10.64 -7.84 42.47
N GLY A 45 -11.94 -7.62 42.68
CA GLY A 45 -12.77 -8.51 43.48
C GLY A 45 -12.48 -8.42 44.98
N GLU A 46 -12.85 -9.48 45.69
CA GLU A 46 -12.81 -9.59 47.15
C GLU A 46 -11.77 -10.63 47.62
N GLY A 47 -10.79 -10.93 46.77
CA GLY A 47 -9.73 -11.90 47.06
C GLY A 47 -9.68 -13.05 46.05
N ARG A 48 -9.45 -14.27 46.54
CA ARG A 48 -9.36 -15.47 45.69
C ARG A 48 -10.74 -15.89 45.19
N TRP A 49 -10.76 -16.62 44.07
CA TRP A 49 -12.00 -17.16 43.47
C TRP A 49 -12.59 -18.24 44.39
N GLU A 50 -13.47 -17.82 45.30
CA GLU A 50 -14.13 -18.62 46.34
C GLU A 50 -15.64 -18.39 46.28
N ASP A 51 -16.44 -19.38 46.70
CA ASP A 51 -17.89 -19.26 46.73
C ASP A 51 -18.35 -18.11 47.65
N GLY A 52 -19.32 -17.33 47.16
CA GLY A 52 -19.91 -16.23 47.92
C GLY A 52 -19.15 -14.91 47.92
N LYS A 53 -18.08 -14.79 47.10
CA LYS A 53 -17.32 -13.55 46.89
C LYS A 53 -17.26 -13.19 45.41
N TRP A 54 -17.24 -11.89 45.11
CA TRP A 54 -16.92 -11.42 43.77
C TRP A 54 -15.43 -11.66 43.48
N TYR A 55 -15.12 -12.51 42.50
CA TYR A 55 -13.76 -12.90 42.16
C TYR A 55 -12.97 -11.83 41.40
N GLY A 56 -13.64 -10.83 40.82
CA GLY A 56 -12.99 -9.75 40.08
C GLY A 56 -12.65 -10.09 38.64
N VAL A 57 -12.67 -9.07 37.78
CA VAL A 57 -12.36 -9.21 36.35
C VAL A 57 -10.92 -9.69 36.11
N LYS A 58 -9.95 -9.23 36.91
CA LYS A 58 -8.55 -9.69 36.80
C LYS A 58 -8.42 -11.20 37.06
N SER A 59 -9.12 -11.74 38.05
CA SER A 59 -9.07 -13.17 38.38
C SER A 59 -9.68 -14.03 37.29
N PHE A 60 -10.78 -13.56 36.67
CA PHE A 60 -11.35 -14.21 35.48
C PHE A 60 -10.32 -14.32 34.36
N PHE A 61 -9.61 -13.22 34.04
CA PHE A 61 -8.58 -13.26 32.99
C PHE A 61 -7.40 -14.16 33.38
N ARG A 62 -6.92 -14.15 34.62
CA ARG A 62 -5.86 -15.07 35.08
C ARG A 62 -6.24 -16.54 34.89
N TRP A 63 -7.48 -16.91 35.24
CA TRP A 63 -7.99 -18.26 34.99
C TRP A 63 -8.06 -18.59 33.50
N LEU A 64 -8.50 -17.62 32.68
CA LEU A 64 -8.57 -17.77 31.23
C LEU A 64 -7.17 -17.98 30.63
N GLU A 65 -6.14 -17.32 31.15
CA GLU A 65 -4.75 -17.51 30.77
C GLU A 65 -4.22 -18.91 31.10
N GLY A 66 -4.64 -19.50 32.23
CA GLY A 66 -4.38 -20.91 32.54
C GLY A 66 -4.96 -21.88 31.50
N LYS A 67 -5.94 -21.43 30.69
CA LYS A 67 -6.55 -22.19 29.60
C LYS A 67 -6.00 -21.82 28.20
N SER A 68 -4.90 -21.07 28.14
CA SER A 68 -4.26 -20.63 26.90
C SER A 68 -3.76 -21.77 26.01
N TYR A 69 -3.70 -23.01 26.50
CA TYR A 69 -3.45 -24.19 25.66
C TYR A 69 -4.56 -24.44 24.62
N LYS A 70 -5.78 -23.92 24.83
CA LYS A 70 -6.90 -24.01 23.88
C LYS A 70 -6.85 -22.86 22.86
N MET A 71 -6.87 -23.19 21.56
CA MET A 71 -6.81 -22.20 20.46
C MET A 71 -7.85 -21.08 20.57
N HIS A 72 -9.13 -21.40 20.78
CA HIS A 72 -10.20 -20.40 20.85
C HIS A 72 -10.03 -19.45 22.06
N ILE A 73 -9.40 -19.92 23.15
CA ILE A 73 -9.08 -19.08 24.31
C ILE A 73 -7.95 -18.12 23.99
N ARG A 74 -6.92 -18.54 23.26
CA ARG A 74 -5.86 -17.62 22.78
C ARG A 74 -6.42 -16.50 21.91
N VAL A 75 -7.32 -16.85 20.98
CA VAL A 75 -8.01 -15.89 20.10
C VAL A 75 -8.92 -14.95 20.88
N LEU A 76 -9.53 -15.42 21.98
CA LEU A 76 -10.31 -14.55 22.85
C LEU A 76 -9.41 -13.60 23.65
N LEU A 77 -8.35 -14.12 24.27
CA LEU A 77 -7.38 -13.35 25.05
C LEU A 77 -6.68 -12.28 24.21
N SER A 78 -6.37 -12.55 22.94
CA SER A 78 -5.71 -11.57 22.06
C SER A 78 -6.54 -10.30 21.87
N LYS A 79 -7.87 -10.34 22.03
CA LYS A 79 -8.76 -9.17 21.93
C LYS A 79 -8.70 -8.25 23.16
N TYR A 80 -8.14 -8.73 24.27
CA TYR A 80 -8.08 -8.01 25.55
C TYR A 80 -6.63 -7.80 26.03
N ARG A 81 -5.65 -8.17 25.21
CA ARG A 81 -4.23 -7.95 25.47
C ARG A 81 -3.73 -6.77 24.65
N SER A 82 -2.78 -6.04 25.21
CA SER A 82 -2.01 -5.02 24.51
C SER A 82 -0.53 -5.31 24.71
N TYR A 83 0.30 -4.85 23.78
CA TYR A 83 1.75 -4.85 23.96
C TYR A 83 2.11 -3.65 24.82
N VAL A 84 2.83 -3.91 25.91
CA VAL A 84 3.35 -2.87 26.81
C VAL A 84 4.88 -2.96 26.82
N ILE A 85 5.53 -1.84 27.11
CA ILE A 85 6.98 -1.79 27.26
C ILE A 85 7.38 -2.70 28.43
N CYS A 86 8.39 -3.54 28.22
CA CYS A 86 8.89 -4.44 29.24
C CYS A 86 9.50 -3.61 30.39
N PRO A 87 9.07 -3.80 31.65
CA PRO A 87 9.57 -3.02 32.78
C PRO A 87 11.05 -3.30 33.09
N ASP A 88 11.54 -4.51 32.80
CA ASP A 88 12.90 -4.92 33.15
C ASP A 88 13.96 -4.32 32.22
N CYS A 89 13.67 -4.24 30.92
CA CYS A 89 14.62 -3.71 29.93
C CYS A 89 14.24 -2.34 29.38
N GLY A 90 13.10 -1.77 29.79
CA GLY A 90 12.59 -0.49 29.27
C GLY A 90 12.29 -0.50 27.76
N GLY A 91 12.22 -1.68 27.13
CA GLY A 91 12.06 -1.81 25.68
C GLY A 91 13.38 -1.97 24.90
N SER A 92 14.54 -1.85 25.56
CA SER A 92 15.86 -2.01 24.92
C SER A 92 16.14 -3.40 24.38
N ARG A 93 15.44 -4.43 24.90
CA ARG A 93 15.62 -5.85 24.56
C ARG A 93 17.01 -6.40 24.88
N LEU A 94 17.81 -5.64 25.63
CA LEU A 94 19.17 -5.96 26.02
C LEU A 94 19.25 -6.12 27.55
N LYS A 95 20.28 -6.84 28.00
CA LYS A 95 20.60 -6.88 29.42
C LYS A 95 21.23 -5.54 29.86
N PRO A 96 21.07 -5.13 31.13
CA PRO A 96 21.62 -3.87 31.62
C PRO A 96 23.13 -3.71 31.37
N GLU A 97 23.92 -4.79 31.44
CA GLU A 97 25.38 -4.73 31.25
C GLU A 97 25.77 -4.30 29.83
N ALA A 98 24.93 -4.60 28.83
CA ALA A 98 25.18 -4.18 27.45
C ALA A 98 24.92 -2.67 27.25
N LEU A 99 24.07 -2.06 28.07
CA LEU A 99 23.72 -0.64 28.00
C LEU A 99 24.79 0.27 28.63
N LEU A 100 25.78 -0.31 29.30
CA LEU A 100 26.90 0.42 29.89
C LEU A 100 27.92 0.91 28.85
N TYR A 101 27.94 0.32 27.66
CA TYR A 101 28.89 0.68 26.60
C TYR A 101 28.36 1.85 25.77
N ARG A 102 29.15 2.91 25.65
CA ARG A 102 28.78 4.16 24.94
C ARG A 102 29.81 4.52 23.87
N ILE A 103 29.36 5.16 22.78
CA ILE A 103 30.20 5.72 21.70
C ILE A 103 29.72 7.15 21.38
N GLY A 104 30.59 8.01 20.85
CA GLY A 104 30.23 9.39 20.51
C GLY A 104 30.83 10.46 21.42
N PRO A 105 30.63 11.74 21.07
CA PRO A 105 31.10 12.87 21.88
C PRO A 105 30.31 13.01 23.20
N GLY A 106 30.91 13.70 24.18
CA GLY A 106 30.29 13.92 25.50
C GLY A 106 30.20 12.64 26.32
N GLU A 107 29.03 12.34 26.88
CA GLU A 107 28.76 11.08 27.59
C GLU A 107 28.63 9.88 26.63
N GLY A 108 28.48 10.13 25.33
CA GLY A 108 28.23 9.11 24.31
C GLY A 108 26.86 8.45 24.44
N LEU A 109 26.47 7.69 23.41
CA LEU A 109 25.21 6.97 23.35
C LEU A 109 25.43 5.47 23.47
N ASN A 110 24.57 4.79 24.25
CA ASN A 110 24.51 3.34 24.25
C ASN A 110 23.79 2.81 23.01
N ILE A 111 23.92 1.51 22.75
CA ILE A 111 23.38 0.90 21.53
C ILE A 111 21.85 1.04 21.41
N HIS A 112 21.11 1.06 22.52
CA HIS A 112 19.66 1.25 22.49
C HIS A 112 19.28 2.71 22.20
N GLU A 113 20.02 3.67 22.75
CA GLU A 113 19.83 5.10 22.46
C GLU A 113 20.06 5.37 20.96
N VAL A 114 21.14 4.83 20.37
CA VAL A 114 21.37 4.91 18.91
C VAL A 114 20.25 4.23 18.11
N HIS A 115 19.76 3.07 18.58
CA HIS A 115 18.63 2.40 17.94
C HIS A 115 17.32 3.22 17.97
N SER A 116 17.18 4.09 18.97
CA SER A 116 15.99 4.91 19.18
C SER A 116 16.02 6.22 18.40
N LEU A 117 17.19 6.65 17.93
CA LEU A 117 17.32 7.78 17.01
C LEU A 117 16.56 7.51 15.70
N SER A 118 16.02 8.59 15.12
CA SER A 118 15.63 8.57 13.72
C SER A 118 16.84 8.29 12.83
N ILE A 119 16.64 7.73 11.64
CA ILE A 119 17.71 7.44 10.69
C ILE A 119 18.44 8.73 10.28
N ASP A 120 17.74 9.86 10.17
CA ASP A 120 18.37 11.18 9.91
C ASP A 120 19.34 11.57 11.03
N GLU A 121 18.92 11.43 12.30
CA GLU A 121 19.76 11.71 13.46
C GLU A 121 20.93 10.73 13.58
N ALA A 122 20.66 9.43 13.37
CA ALA A 122 21.69 8.40 13.37
C ALA A 122 22.73 8.66 12.27
N TYR A 123 22.29 9.05 11.07
CA TYR A 123 23.18 9.40 9.98
C TYR A 123 24.12 10.56 10.36
N ARG A 124 23.56 11.66 10.88
CA ARG A 124 24.36 12.81 11.36
C ARG A 124 25.34 12.40 12.47
N PHE A 125 24.85 11.64 13.45
CA PHE A 125 25.65 11.11 14.55
C PHE A 125 26.85 10.30 14.05
N PHE A 126 26.67 9.39 13.10
CA PHE A 126 27.76 8.57 12.57
C PHE A 126 28.70 9.34 11.64
N VAL A 127 28.23 10.35 10.92
CA VAL A 127 29.07 11.27 10.15
C VAL A 127 30.00 12.06 11.06
N ASP A 128 29.49 12.61 12.15
CA ASP A 128 30.30 13.33 13.13
C ASP A 128 31.23 12.39 13.90
N LEU A 129 30.75 11.20 14.28
CA LEU A 129 31.58 10.17 14.92
C LEU A 129 32.75 9.73 14.03
N HIS A 130 32.53 9.59 12.73
CA HIS A 130 33.58 9.25 11.76
C HIS A 130 34.61 10.38 11.63
N ARG A 131 34.21 11.64 11.82
CA ARG A 131 35.14 12.77 11.84
C ARG A 131 36.02 12.78 13.09
N ASP A 132 35.46 12.40 14.24
CA ASP A 132 36.11 12.55 15.55
C ASP A 132 36.98 11.35 15.96
N LEU A 133 36.67 10.13 15.50
CA LEU A 133 37.46 8.94 15.83
C LEU A 133 38.81 8.93 15.10
N LYS A 134 39.89 8.66 15.83
CA LYS A 134 41.24 8.50 15.25
C LYS A 134 41.22 7.37 14.21
N ARG A 135 41.81 7.63 13.03
CA ARG A 135 41.89 6.74 11.86
C ARG A 135 42.61 5.41 12.13
N ASP A 136 41.93 4.47 12.75
CA ASP A 136 42.23 3.06 12.59
C ASP A 136 41.49 2.56 11.35
N ARG A 137 42.25 2.05 10.40
CA ARG A 137 41.76 1.58 9.10
C ARG A 137 40.66 0.51 9.23
N ALA A 138 40.63 -0.24 10.33
CA ALA A 138 39.58 -1.23 10.57
C ALA A 138 38.23 -0.59 10.97
N TYR A 139 38.25 0.52 11.71
CA TYR A 139 37.03 1.24 12.12
C TYR A 139 36.47 2.10 11.00
N ASP A 140 37.35 2.70 10.19
CA ASP A 140 36.96 3.47 9.01
C ASP A 140 36.07 2.62 8.09
N LEU A 141 36.43 1.35 7.84
CA LEU A 141 35.62 0.43 7.03
C LEU A 141 34.22 0.16 7.61
N ILE A 142 34.10 0.03 8.94
CA ILE A 142 32.82 -0.22 9.60
C ILE A 142 31.94 1.03 9.55
N LEU A 143 32.53 2.19 9.86
CA LEU A 143 31.83 3.46 9.88
C LEU A 143 31.43 3.89 8.45
N ASP A 144 32.27 3.68 7.45
CA ASP A 144 31.94 3.93 6.05
C ASP A 144 30.71 3.12 5.63
N GLU A 145 30.65 1.85 6.03
CA GLU A 145 29.50 0.99 5.71
C GLU A 145 28.22 1.43 6.46
N ILE A 146 28.33 1.84 7.73
CA ILE A 146 27.20 2.38 8.51
C ILE A 146 26.69 3.68 7.88
N VAL A 147 27.57 4.66 7.63
CA VAL A 147 27.21 5.96 7.07
C VAL A 147 26.63 5.80 5.67
N THR A 148 27.22 4.93 4.84
CA THR A 148 26.73 4.66 3.49
C THR A 148 25.32 4.07 3.51
N ARG A 149 25.06 3.05 4.34
CA ARG A 149 23.73 2.42 4.45
C ARG A 149 22.68 3.36 5.03
N LEU A 150 23.02 4.12 6.07
CA LEU A 150 22.13 5.15 6.62
C LEU A 150 21.84 6.23 5.57
N GLY A 151 22.85 6.67 4.82
CA GLY A 151 22.69 7.63 3.74
C GLY A 151 21.75 7.15 2.64
N TYR A 152 21.82 5.86 2.25
CA TYR A 152 20.84 5.29 1.31
C TYR A 152 19.41 5.32 1.86
N LEU A 153 19.22 5.02 3.16
CA LEU A 153 17.90 5.09 3.81
C LEU A 153 17.35 6.53 3.85
N VAL A 154 18.20 7.53 4.09
CA VAL A 154 17.82 8.94 4.00
C VAL A 154 17.46 9.32 2.56
N GLU A 155 18.24 8.88 1.57
CA GLU A 155 17.99 9.17 0.15
C GLU A 155 16.65 8.62 -0.34
N VAL A 156 16.27 7.40 0.05
CA VAL A 156 14.94 6.83 -0.29
C VAL A 156 13.80 7.48 0.51
N GLY A 157 14.09 8.40 1.43
CA GLY A 157 13.07 9.12 2.22
C GLY A 157 12.56 8.33 3.44
N LEU A 158 13.39 7.46 4.02
CA LEU A 158 13.09 6.72 5.26
C LEU A 158 13.73 7.33 6.51
N GLY A 159 14.28 8.54 6.40
CA GLY A 159 14.99 9.22 7.49
C GLY A 159 14.19 9.37 8.80
N TYR A 160 12.86 9.44 8.70
CA TYR A 160 11.95 9.56 9.85
C TYR A 160 11.78 8.26 10.67
N LEU A 161 12.18 7.11 10.13
CA LEU A 161 12.08 5.84 10.86
C LEU A 161 13.20 5.72 11.88
N THR A 162 12.93 5.03 12.98
CA THR A 162 13.98 4.65 13.92
C THR A 162 14.56 3.28 13.59
N LEU A 163 15.80 3.04 13.99
CA LEU A 163 16.49 1.76 13.78
C LEU A 163 15.82 0.61 14.58
N ASP A 164 15.18 0.88 15.71
CA ASP A 164 14.42 -0.10 16.51
C ASP A 164 13.00 -0.37 15.99
N ARG A 165 12.53 0.39 15.00
CA ARG A 165 11.19 0.22 14.42
C ARG A 165 11.00 -1.23 13.98
N GLN A 166 9.93 -1.86 14.47
CA GLN A 166 9.66 -3.28 14.19
C GLN A 166 9.31 -3.47 12.71
N SER A 167 9.92 -4.46 12.06
CA SER A 167 9.72 -4.64 10.61
C SER A 167 8.28 -4.98 10.22
N ARG A 168 7.51 -5.55 11.16
CA ARG A 168 6.08 -5.88 10.97
C ARG A 168 5.14 -4.66 11.01
N THR A 169 5.61 -3.52 11.50
CA THR A 169 4.82 -2.27 11.58
C THR A 169 5.19 -1.27 10.47
N LEU A 170 5.99 -1.73 9.51
CA LEU A 170 6.31 -1.01 8.30
C LEU A 170 5.22 -1.25 7.25
N SER A 171 4.90 -0.21 6.50
CA SER A 171 4.10 -0.26 5.28
C SER A 171 4.83 -1.04 4.17
N GLY A 172 4.07 -1.49 3.16
CA GLY A 172 4.64 -2.18 1.99
C GLY A 172 5.70 -1.34 1.28
N GLY A 173 5.45 -0.05 1.07
CA GLY A 173 6.39 0.89 0.46
C GLY A 173 7.67 1.12 1.30
N GLU A 174 7.56 1.17 2.63
CA GLU A 174 8.74 1.26 3.51
C GLU A 174 9.62 0.01 3.40
N VAL A 175 9.02 -1.19 3.45
CA VAL A 175 9.74 -2.47 3.29
C VAL A 175 10.44 -2.51 1.92
N GLN A 176 9.74 -2.11 0.87
CA GLN A 176 10.27 -2.09 -0.49
C GLN A 176 11.49 -1.17 -0.62
N ARG A 177 11.40 0.05 -0.07
CA ARG A 177 12.51 1.01 -0.05
C ARG A 177 13.69 0.51 0.76
N ILE A 178 13.46 -0.14 1.92
CA ILE A 178 14.52 -0.79 2.68
C ILE A 178 15.23 -1.85 1.83
N ASN A 179 14.48 -2.73 1.18
CA ASN A 179 15.07 -3.79 0.33
C ASN A 179 15.87 -3.21 -0.84
N LEU A 180 15.43 -2.08 -1.41
CA LEU A 180 16.17 -1.35 -2.44
C LEU A 180 17.51 -0.83 -1.91
N THR A 181 17.54 -0.28 -0.70
CA THR A 181 18.81 0.15 -0.08
C THR A 181 19.75 -1.02 0.23
N THR A 182 19.22 -2.17 0.65
CA THR A 182 20.01 -3.40 0.85
C THR A 182 20.62 -3.90 -0.46
N ALA A 183 19.87 -3.81 -1.57
CA ALA A 183 20.39 -4.13 -2.90
C ALA A 183 21.54 -3.20 -3.33
N LEU A 184 21.45 -1.90 -3.03
CA LEU A 184 22.55 -0.95 -3.25
C LEU A 184 23.77 -1.27 -2.36
N GLY A 185 23.55 -1.60 -1.09
CA GLY A 185 24.63 -1.90 -0.14
C GLY A 185 25.42 -3.16 -0.48
N THR A 186 24.78 -4.16 -1.11
CA THR A 186 25.42 -5.42 -1.49
C THR A 186 26.30 -5.32 -2.76
N SER A 187 26.33 -4.17 -3.43
CA SER A 187 27.21 -3.89 -4.58
C SER A 187 27.15 -4.93 -5.70
N LEU A 188 25.96 -5.46 -5.99
CA LEU A 188 25.75 -6.44 -7.06
C LEU A 188 25.96 -5.80 -8.45
N VAL A 189 26.53 -6.57 -9.38
CA VAL A 189 26.77 -6.18 -10.79
C VAL A 189 26.27 -7.27 -11.73
N ASN A 190 25.95 -6.90 -12.98
CA ASN A 190 25.44 -7.81 -14.00
C ASN A 190 24.21 -8.61 -13.52
N THR A 191 23.35 -7.97 -12.73
CA THR A 191 22.12 -8.53 -12.16
C THR A 191 20.91 -7.84 -12.80
N LEU A 192 19.82 -8.59 -13.01
CA LEU A 192 18.52 -8.04 -13.40
C LEU A 192 17.71 -7.75 -12.13
N PHE A 193 17.41 -6.48 -11.89
CA PHE A 193 16.50 -6.05 -10.83
C PHE A 193 15.10 -5.84 -11.41
N ILE A 194 14.11 -6.47 -10.78
CA ILE A 194 12.70 -6.31 -11.14
C ILE A 194 11.99 -5.66 -9.96
N LEU A 195 11.43 -4.47 -10.17
CA LEU A 195 10.78 -3.67 -9.14
C LEU A 195 9.30 -3.47 -9.46
N ASP A 196 8.45 -3.70 -8.46
CA ASP A 196 6.99 -3.53 -8.57
C ASP A 196 6.54 -2.20 -7.96
N GLU A 197 6.34 -1.17 -8.77
CA GLU A 197 5.82 0.15 -8.34
C GLU A 197 6.55 0.76 -7.12
N PRO A 198 7.88 1.00 -7.22
CA PRO A 198 8.67 1.53 -6.12
C PRO A 198 8.26 2.95 -5.66
N SER A 199 7.42 3.67 -6.41
CA SER A 199 6.87 4.98 -6.02
C SER A 199 5.74 4.92 -4.98
N ILE A 200 5.22 3.74 -4.65
CA ILE A 200 4.08 3.59 -3.73
C ILE A 200 4.39 4.17 -2.33
N GLY A 201 3.42 4.91 -1.80
CA GLY A 201 3.51 5.60 -0.50
C GLY A 201 4.61 6.65 -0.41
N LEU A 202 5.16 7.09 -1.55
CA LEU A 202 6.04 8.25 -1.62
C LEU A 202 5.26 9.50 -2.00
N HIS A 203 5.57 10.58 -1.31
CA HIS A 203 5.14 11.91 -1.72
C HIS A 203 5.77 12.31 -3.07
N PRO A 204 5.05 12.99 -3.99
CA PRO A 204 5.55 13.37 -5.32
C PRO A 204 6.88 14.13 -5.34
N SER A 205 7.19 14.87 -4.27
CA SER A 205 8.47 15.57 -4.10
C SER A 205 9.68 14.63 -3.93
N ASN A 206 9.47 13.40 -3.46
CA ASN A 206 10.55 12.44 -3.17
C ASN A 206 10.85 11.48 -4.34
N ILE A 207 9.97 11.42 -5.34
CA ILE A 207 10.12 10.52 -6.51
C ILE A 207 11.42 10.79 -7.26
N THR A 208 11.85 12.05 -7.35
CA THR A 208 13.11 12.44 -8.00
C THR A 208 14.34 11.78 -7.35
N ARG A 209 14.34 11.62 -6.02
CA ARG A 209 15.42 10.94 -5.28
C ARG A 209 15.44 9.44 -5.61
N LEU A 210 14.27 8.81 -5.67
CA LEU A 210 14.12 7.42 -6.07
C LEU A 210 14.66 7.19 -7.49
N ILE A 211 14.34 8.07 -8.45
CA ILE A 211 14.89 8.00 -9.81
C ILE A 211 16.42 8.06 -9.80
N GLY A 212 17.00 8.95 -8.99
CA GLY A 212 18.46 9.02 -8.80
C GLY A 212 19.06 7.70 -8.32
N ILE A 213 18.42 7.03 -7.38
CA ILE A 213 18.83 5.73 -6.86
C ILE A 213 18.72 4.63 -7.92
N LEU A 214 17.62 4.58 -8.67
CA LEU A 214 17.45 3.61 -9.76
C LEU A 214 18.55 3.80 -10.82
N LYS A 215 18.86 5.04 -11.18
CA LYS A 215 19.97 5.34 -12.09
C LYS A 215 21.33 4.92 -11.51
N LYS A 216 21.61 5.17 -10.23
CA LYS A 216 22.83 4.66 -9.58
C LYS A 216 22.93 3.14 -9.65
N LEU A 217 21.84 2.42 -9.35
CA LEU A 217 21.81 0.95 -9.41
C LEU A 217 22.08 0.44 -10.84
N ARG A 218 21.53 1.11 -11.86
CA ARG A 218 21.75 0.81 -13.28
C ARG A 218 23.21 1.07 -13.66
N ASP A 219 23.74 2.24 -13.29
CA ASP A 219 25.07 2.72 -13.67
C ASP A 219 26.20 1.87 -13.04
N SER A 220 25.90 1.14 -11.96
CA SER A 220 26.76 0.08 -11.41
C SER A 220 26.89 -1.16 -12.31
N GLY A 221 26.25 -1.17 -13.48
CA GLY A 221 26.30 -2.28 -14.45
C GLY A 221 25.19 -3.31 -14.24
N ASN A 222 24.00 -2.86 -13.83
CA ASN A 222 22.82 -3.71 -13.66
C ASN A 222 21.73 -3.37 -14.67
N THR A 223 20.88 -4.34 -14.95
CA THR A 223 19.67 -4.15 -15.76
C THR A 223 18.49 -3.94 -14.81
N ILE A 224 17.66 -2.94 -15.07
CA ILE A 224 16.51 -2.64 -14.22
C ILE A 224 15.24 -2.71 -15.05
N VAL A 225 14.27 -3.49 -14.58
CA VAL A 225 12.90 -3.53 -15.10
C VAL A 225 11.98 -3.05 -13.99
N VAL A 226 11.28 -1.95 -14.23
CA VAL A 226 10.36 -1.34 -13.26
C VAL A 226 8.95 -1.39 -13.81
N VAL A 227 8.02 -2.00 -13.08
CA VAL A 227 6.59 -1.88 -13.37
C VAL A 227 6.12 -0.58 -12.71
N GLU A 228 5.69 0.42 -13.49
CA GLU A 228 5.33 1.73 -12.95
C GLU A 228 4.25 2.47 -13.75
N HIS A 229 3.61 3.38 -13.03
CA HIS A 229 2.59 4.30 -13.53
C HIS A 229 2.97 5.76 -13.28
N ASP A 230 3.96 6.05 -12.45
CA ASP A 230 4.37 7.42 -12.17
C ASP A 230 4.99 8.13 -13.42
N PRO A 231 4.50 9.32 -13.79
CA PRO A 231 5.02 10.09 -14.92
C PRO A 231 6.51 10.43 -14.86
N LYS A 232 7.05 10.77 -13.67
CA LYS A 232 8.46 11.17 -13.50
C LYS A 232 9.37 9.95 -13.71
N ILE A 233 8.94 8.76 -13.27
CA ILE A 233 9.66 7.50 -13.51
C ILE A 233 9.60 7.10 -14.98
N ILE A 234 8.41 7.11 -15.59
CA ILE A 234 8.21 6.75 -17.01
C ILE A 234 9.09 7.63 -17.92
N SER A 235 9.10 8.94 -17.69
CA SER A 235 9.91 9.88 -18.48
C SER A 235 11.42 9.78 -18.25
N SER A 236 11.85 9.12 -17.18
CA SER A 236 13.27 8.91 -16.86
C SER A 236 13.84 7.59 -17.38
N ALA A 237 13.01 6.74 -17.98
CA ALA A 237 13.38 5.42 -18.46
C ALA A 237 14.26 5.49 -19.73
N ASP A 238 15.20 4.56 -19.87
CA ASP A 238 15.95 4.38 -21.13
C ASP A 238 15.07 3.70 -22.20
N MET A 239 14.14 2.85 -21.78
CA MET A 239 13.19 2.14 -22.65
C MET A 239 11.83 2.00 -21.95
N ILE A 240 10.75 2.07 -22.71
CA ILE A 240 9.38 1.91 -22.26
C ILE A 240 8.73 0.77 -23.02
N ILE A 241 8.03 -0.09 -22.29
CA ILE A 241 7.17 -1.14 -22.83
C ILE A 241 5.76 -0.91 -22.28
N GLU A 242 4.82 -0.59 -23.16
CA GLU A 242 3.41 -0.48 -22.78
C GLU A 242 2.66 -1.76 -23.15
N LEU A 243 2.00 -2.37 -22.17
CA LEU A 243 1.10 -3.49 -22.37
C LEU A 243 -0.36 -3.04 -22.31
N GLY A 244 -1.18 -3.54 -23.25
CA GLY A 244 -2.58 -3.17 -23.38
C GLY A 244 -3.23 -3.77 -24.63
N PRO A 245 -4.14 -3.06 -25.31
CA PRO A 245 -4.67 -1.72 -24.96
C PRO A 245 -5.64 -1.71 -23.76
N GLY A 246 -6.25 -2.86 -23.43
CA GLY A 246 -7.18 -3.03 -22.31
C GLY A 246 -6.67 -3.94 -21.20
N SER A 247 -7.57 -4.31 -20.31
CA SER A 247 -7.36 -5.25 -19.20
C SER A 247 -7.81 -6.68 -19.60
N GLY A 248 -7.27 -7.70 -18.93
CA GLY A 248 -7.74 -9.09 -19.10
C GLY A 248 -7.67 -9.56 -20.55
N LYS A 249 -8.82 -9.98 -21.11
CA LYS A 249 -8.95 -10.45 -22.50
C LYS A 249 -8.61 -9.39 -23.55
N ASP A 250 -8.76 -8.11 -23.22
CA ASP A 250 -8.49 -6.99 -24.12
C ASP A 250 -7.05 -6.46 -23.99
N GLY A 251 -6.30 -7.01 -23.02
CA GLY A 251 -4.87 -6.77 -22.82
C GLY A 251 -3.98 -7.78 -23.51
N GLY A 252 -2.78 -7.96 -22.96
CA GLY A 252 -1.83 -9.00 -23.35
C GLY A 252 -1.07 -8.74 -24.64
N ARG A 253 -1.11 -7.52 -25.18
CA ARG A 253 -0.35 -7.10 -26.37
C ARG A 253 0.61 -5.99 -26.03
N VAL A 254 1.73 -5.95 -26.73
CA VAL A 254 2.64 -4.79 -26.70
C VAL A 254 2.02 -3.69 -27.55
N VAL A 255 1.63 -2.60 -26.92
CA VAL A 255 1.09 -1.39 -27.59
C VAL A 255 2.24 -0.51 -28.07
N PHE A 256 3.32 -0.44 -27.29
CA PHE A 256 4.51 0.33 -27.61
C PHE A 256 5.75 -0.32 -26.99
N SER A 257 6.89 -0.20 -27.67
CA SER A 257 8.21 -0.65 -27.19
C SER A 257 9.30 0.23 -27.80
N GLY A 258 9.95 1.08 -27.01
CA GLY A 258 10.93 2.05 -27.51
C GLY A 258 11.32 3.14 -26.49
N PRO A 259 12.10 4.16 -26.89
CA PRO A 259 12.49 5.26 -26.02
C PRO A 259 11.32 6.23 -25.70
N PHE A 260 11.47 7.05 -24.66
CA PHE A 260 10.42 7.97 -24.19
C PHE A 260 10.02 9.02 -25.25
N GLU A 261 10.98 9.53 -26.02
CA GLU A 261 10.74 10.54 -27.05
C GLU A 261 9.80 10.04 -28.16
N GLU A 262 9.85 8.74 -28.47
CA GLU A 262 8.93 8.10 -29.41
C GLU A 262 7.60 7.76 -28.72
N PHE A 263 7.67 7.27 -27.48
CA PHE A 263 6.51 6.88 -26.69
C PHE A 263 5.50 8.03 -26.52
N ILE A 264 5.97 9.22 -26.15
CA ILE A 264 5.11 10.37 -25.88
C ILE A 264 4.34 10.82 -27.12
N ASN A 265 4.81 10.46 -28.32
CA ASN A 265 4.14 10.78 -29.59
C ASN A 265 3.22 9.65 -30.09
N CYS A 266 3.19 8.50 -29.41
CA CYS A 266 2.34 7.38 -29.77
C CYS A 266 0.85 7.72 -29.56
N ARG A 267 0.05 7.58 -30.62
CA ARG A 267 -1.40 7.85 -30.62
C ARG A 267 -2.24 6.67 -30.13
N ASP A 268 -1.71 5.46 -30.23
CA ASP A 268 -2.41 4.24 -29.79
C ASP A 268 -2.24 4.00 -28.29
N SER A 269 -1.15 4.54 -27.72
CA SER A 269 -0.86 4.51 -26.29
C SER A 269 -1.92 5.26 -25.47
N ILE A 270 -2.52 4.57 -24.50
CA ILE A 270 -3.41 5.23 -23.54
C ILE A 270 -2.59 6.01 -22.52
N THR A 271 -1.47 5.46 -22.09
CA THR A 271 -0.59 6.12 -21.11
C THR A 271 -0.05 7.43 -21.68
N ALA A 272 0.43 7.46 -22.92
CA ALA A 272 0.92 8.68 -23.55
C ALA A 272 -0.17 9.76 -23.69
N LYS A 273 -1.44 9.39 -23.94
CA LYS A 273 -2.57 10.35 -23.95
C LYS A 273 -2.77 11.03 -22.60
N TYR A 274 -2.61 10.29 -21.49
CA TYR A 274 -2.64 10.88 -20.15
C TYR A 274 -1.44 11.78 -19.90
N LEU A 275 -0.23 11.36 -20.28
CA LEU A 275 0.98 12.18 -20.14
C LEU A 275 0.92 13.46 -20.97
N ARG A 276 0.30 13.43 -22.16
CA ARG A 276 0.06 14.64 -22.97
C ARG A 276 -1.06 15.53 -22.41
N GLY A 277 -1.83 15.05 -21.44
CA GLY A 277 -2.98 15.75 -20.90
C GLY A 277 -4.22 15.74 -21.81
N GLU A 278 -4.23 14.96 -22.88
CA GLU A 278 -5.40 14.73 -23.75
C GLU A 278 -6.50 13.98 -23.00
N LEU A 279 -6.10 13.09 -22.09
CA LEU A 279 -6.97 12.45 -21.11
C LEU A 279 -6.57 12.91 -19.71
N ARG A 280 -7.56 13.08 -18.82
CA ARG A 280 -7.35 13.34 -17.40
C ARG A 280 -8.19 12.40 -16.56
N ALA A 281 -7.63 11.94 -15.44
CA ALA A 281 -8.36 11.11 -14.49
C ALA A 281 -9.29 11.98 -13.63
N SER A 282 -8.78 13.14 -13.24
CA SER A 282 -9.53 14.21 -12.60
C SER A 282 -10.27 15.08 -13.63
N THR A 283 -11.53 15.40 -13.35
CA THR A 283 -12.24 16.49 -14.03
C THR A 283 -12.17 17.69 -13.11
N PHE A 284 -11.33 18.68 -13.42
CA PHE A 284 -11.28 19.94 -12.67
C PHE A 284 -12.68 20.59 -12.68
N PHE A 285 -13.33 20.58 -11.52
CA PHE A 285 -14.59 21.24 -11.14
C PHE A 285 -15.84 21.14 -12.04
N ASN A 286 -16.87 20.45 -11.52
CA ASN A 286 -18.23 21.00 -11.33
C ASN A 286 -19.09 20.03 -10.48
N TRP A 287 -19.02 20.14 -9.15
CA TRP A 287 -19.99 19.50 -8.24
C TRP A 287 -21.31 20.30 -8.15
N SER A 288 -21.42 21.42 -8.85
CA SER A 288 -22.61 22.28 -8.86
C SER A 288 -23.32 22.29 -10.21
N THR A 289 -24.04 21.22 -10.51
CA THR A 289 -25.38 21.37 -11.08
C THR A 289 -26.24 20.28 -10.46
N LYS A 290 -26.95 20.62 -9.38
CA LYS A 290 -28.28 20.07 -9.17
C LYS A 290 -29.00 20.27 -10.50
N GLU A 291 -29.20 19.20 -11.27
CA GLU A 291 -30.24 19.15 -12.26
C GLU A 291 -31.52 19.57 -11.54
N ARG A 292 -31.90 20.85 -11.73
CA ARG A 292 -33.23 21.31 -11.41
C ARG A 292 -34.13 20.48 -12.32
N LYS A 293 -34.73 19.44 -11.74
CA LYS A 293 -36.01 18.93 -12.20
C LYS A 293 -36.98 20.10 -12.17
N GLY A 294 -37.09 20.76 -13.30
CA GLY A 294 -37.98 21.88 -13.54
C GLY A 294 -38.20 21.98 -15.04
N GLU A 295 -39.39 21.56 -15.47
CA GLU A 295 -40.02 21.95 -16.73
C GLU A 295 -39.51 21.30 -18.03
N LEU A 296 -39.75 19.99 -18.15
CA LEU A 296 -40.18 19.43 -19.44
C LEU A 296 -41.70 19.40 -19.44
N ASN A 297 -42.32 20.51 -19.83
CA ASN A 297 -43.71 20.49 -20.26
C ASN A 297 -43.94 21.46 -21.43
N LYS A 298 -44.20 20.83 -22.59
CA LYS A 298 -45.02 21.27 -23.73
C LYS A 298 -44.39 22.04 -24.91
N LYS A 299 -44.78 21.51 -26.08
CA LYS A 299 -44.77 22.01 -27.48
C LYS A 299 -43.40 21.83 -28.16
N GLY A 300 -43.21 20.98 -29.17
CA GLY A 300 -44.11 20.52 -30.22
C GLY A 300 -43.85 21.34 -31.49
N ASN A 301 -43.08 20.79 -32.43
CA ASN A 301 -43.34 20.89 -33.87
C ASN A 301 -42.40 19.96 -34.68
N GLU A 302 -43.02 19.33 -35.66
CA GLU A 302 -42.47 18.42 -36.68
C GLU A 302 -41.61 19.17 -37.71
N GLY A 303 -40.74 18.44 -38.43
CA GLY A 303 -40.14 18.90 -39.69
C GLY A 303 -38.79 18.26 -40.06
N ASP A 304 -38.87 17.18 -40.85
CA ASP A 304 -37.96 16.68 -41.91
C ASP A 304 -36.43 16.87 -41.89
N GLY A 305 -35.74 15.75 -42.11
CA GLY A 305 -34.94 15.54 -43.33
C GLY A 305 -33.44 15.88 -43.33
N THR A 306 -32.62 14.85 -43.58
CA THR A 306 -31.21 14.86 -44.05
C THR A 306 -30.18 15.35 -43.01
N GLY A 307 -29.02 14.73 -42.77
CA GLY A 307 -28.08 14.06 -43.67
C GLY A 307 -26.74 14.78 -43.49
N ASP A 308 -25.83 14.16 -42.73
CA ASP A 308 -24.39 14.46 -42.60
C ASP A 308 -23.87 15.81 -42.06
N SER A 309 -22.77 15.65 -41.31
CA SER A 309 -21.81 16.65 -40.82
C SER A 309 -22.25 17.55 -39.65
N ILE A 310 -21.59 17.34 -38.49
CA ILE A 310 -21.11 18.32 -37.48
C ILE A 310 -20.83 17.50 -36.19
N LEU A 311 -19.69 16.80 -36.20
CA LEU A 311 -19.06 16.24 -35.00
C LEU A 311 -17.56 16.55 -35.09
N HIS A 312 -17.18 17.84 -35.02
CA HIS A 312 -15.77 18.17 -34.95
C HIS A 312 -15.35 19.45 -34.21
N ASP A 313 -16.21 20.13 -33.43
CA ASP A 313 -15.79 21.46 -32.92
C ASP A 313 -16.28 21.85 -31.51
N ARG A 314 -16.16 20.98 -30.50
CA ARG A 314 -16.47 21.33 -29.10
C ARG A 314 -15.48 20.85 -28.03
N TYR A 315 -14.18 20.77 -28.34
CA TYR A 315 -13.15 20.43 -27.33
C TYR A 315 -12.01 21.43 -27.18
N HIS A 316 -12.09 22.63 -27.79
CA HIS A 316 -11.12 23.69 -27.55
C HIS A 316 -11.79 24.96 -27.01
N LYS A 317 -12.08 24.97 -25.70
CA LYS A 317 -12.06 26.21 -24.92
C LYS A 317 -11.29 25.94 -23.64
N ILE A 318 -9.99 26.24 -23.69
CA ILE A 318 -9.16 26.48 -22.52
C ILE A 318 -9.81 27.67 -21.81
N ILE A 319 -10.53 27.42 -20.73
CA ILE A 319 -11.00 28.48 -19.84
C ILE A 319 -9.75 29.03 -19.17
N SER A 320 -9.49 30.32 -19.41
CA SER A 320 -8.32 30.99 -18.85
C SER A 320 -8.41 31.01 -17.32
N ALA A 321 -7.29 30.84 -16.64
CA ALA A 321 -7.18 30.85 -15.18
C ALA A 321 -7.69 32.15 -14.50
N ARG A 322 -8.07 33.18 -15.27
CA ARG A 322 -8.61 34.45 -14.79
C ARG A 322 -10.13 34.43 -14.55
N ASP A 323 -10.89 33.52 -15.15
CA ASP A 323 -12.36 33.50 -15.00
C ASP A 323 -12.84 32.80 -13.70
N LEU A 324 -11.91 32.29 -12.88
CA LEU A 324 -12.17 31.57 -11.62
C LEU A 324 -12.31 32.47 -10.38
N VAL A 325 -12.21 33.80 -10.52
CA VAL A 325 -12.13 34.72 -9.37
C VAL A 325 -13.51 35.14 -8.83
N GLY A 326 -14.62 34.78 -9.49
CA GLY A 326 -15.96 35.30 -9.18
C GLY A 326 -16.81 34.56 -8.13
N THR A 327 -16.43 33.36 -7.66
CA THR A 327 -17.35 32.48 -6.88
C THR A 327 -16.83 32.06 -5.50
N LEU A 328 -15.88 32.80 -4.94
CA LEU A 328 -15.19 32.43 -3.69
C LEU A 328 -15.90 32.91 -2.41
N ALA A 329 -16.78 33.90 -2.48
CA ALA A 329 -17.45 34.44 -1.29
C ALA A 329 -18.59 33.54 -0.76
N ASP A 330 -19.33 32.87 -1.65
CA ASP A 330 -20.46 31.98 -1.27
C ASP A 330 -20.02 30.60 -0.74
N LYS A 331 -18.75 30.21 -0.92
CA LYS A 331 -18.27 28.87 -0.52
C LYS A 331 -18.05 28.72 0.99
N LYS A 332 -17.70 29.80 1.71
CA LYS A 332 -17.51 29.77 3.19
C LYS A 332 -18.81 29.60 3.97
N GLU A 333 -19.94 30.06 3.45
CA GLU A 333 -21.26 29.93 4.11
C GLU A 333 -21.92 28.55 3.90
N SER A 334 -21.34 27.69 3.05
CA SER A 334 -21.89 26.35 2.74
C SER A 334 -21.16 25.17 3.40
N ILE A 335 -20.29 25.41 4.39
CA ILE A 335 -19.86 24.35 5.31
C ILE A 335 -21.10 24.01 6.15
N GLY A 336 -21.92 23.08 5.63
CA GLY A 336 -23.10 22.60 6.33
C GLY A 336 -22.74 22.13 7.74
N GLN A 337 -23.68 22.27 8.67
CA GLN A 337 -23.57 22.01 10.11
C GLN A 337 -23.06 20.60 10.52
N LYS A 338 -22.71 19.71 9.57
CA LYS A 338 -22.31 18.33 9.80
C LYS A 338 -20.81 18.16 9.62
N VAL A 339 -20.08 18.23 10.73
CA VAL A 339 -18.62 18.03 10.77
C VAL A 339 -18.27 16.99 11.82
N LEU A 340 -17.21 16.23 11.58
CA LEU A 340 -16.51 15.44 12.58
C LEU A 340 -15.30 16.26 13.04
N ARG A 341 -15.17 16.51 14.35
CA ARG A 341 -14.00 17.20 14.91
C ARG A 341 -13.19 16.25 15.77
N VAL A 342 -11.89 16.24 15.51
CA VAL A 342 -10.89 15.56 16.34
C VAL A 342 -10.22 16.64 17.18
N ILE A 343 -10.31 16.54 18.51
CA ILE A 343 -9.72 17.53 19.42
C ILE A 343 -8.54 16.92 20.17
N GLY A 344 -7.41 17.63 20.20
CA GLY A 344 -6.22 17.32 20.96
C GLY A 344 -5.52 16.02 20.55
N ALA A 345 -5.46 15.73 19.24
CA ALA A 345 -4.83 14.52 18.71
C ALA A 345 -3.31 14.54 18.93
N ARG A 346 -2.79 13.57 19.69
CA ARG A 346 -1.40 13.55 20.19
C ARG A 346 -0.77 12.15 20.26
N GLU A 347 -1.29 11.20 19.50
CA GLU A 347 -0.69 9.87 19.37
C GLU A 347 0.56 9.93 18.48
N HIS A 348 1.58 9.13 18.80
CA HIS A 348 2.91 9.14 18.15
C HIS A 348 3.50 10.54 18.00
N ASN A 349 3.68 11.02 16.76
CA ASN A 349 4.30 12.30 16.46
C ASN A 349 3.30 13.46 16.30
N LEU A 350 1.98 13.23 16.45
CA LEU A 350 0.98 14.29 16.33
C LEU A 350 1.13 15.32 17.46
N LYS A 351 1.11 16.61 17.11
CA LYS A 351 1.49 17.70 18.02
C LYS A 351 0.28 18.37 18.69
N ASN A 352 -0.58 17.55 19.28
CA ASN A 352 -1.83 17.99 19.93
C ASN A 352 -2.72 18.84 19.00
N ILE A 353 -3.04 18.29 17.83
CA ILE A 353 -3.73 19.00 16.77
C ILE A 353 -5.26 18.86 16.86
N ASP A 354 -5.96 19.88 16.39
CA ASP A 354 -7.42 19.90 16.24
C ASP A 354 -7.77 19.87 14.75
N VAL A 355 -8.53 18.87 14.31
CA VAL A 355 -8.84 18.65 12.88
C VAL A 355 -10.35 18.67 12.65
N THR A 356 -10.81 19.40 11.64
CA THR A 356 -12.22 19.39 11.23
C THR A 356 -12.41 18.67 9.90
N ILE A 357 -13.29 17.67 9.89
CA ILE A 357 -13.63 16.88 8.71
C ILE A 357 -15.07 17.15 8.31
N PRO A 358 -15.35 17.80 7.17
CA PRO A 358 -16.71 17.99 6.70
C PRO A 358 -17.31 16.66 6.25
N LEU A 359 -18.52 16.36 6.73
CA LEU A 359 -19.24 15.13 6.37
C LEU A 359 -20.02 15.34 5.06
N ASN A 360 -20.46 14.22 4.46
CA ASN A 360 -21.15 14.15 3.18
C ASN A 360 -20.32 14.71 2.01
N ARG A 361 -19.00 14.66 2.13
CA ARG A 361 -18.03 15.17 1.16
C ARG A 361 -16.91 14.17 0.92
N PHE A 362 -16.17 14.42 -0.15
CA PHE A 362 -14.90 13.78 -0.42
C PHE A 362 -13.73 14.59 0.17
N VAL A 363 -13.14 14.10 1.26
CA VAL A 363 -12.01 14.71 1.97
C VAL A 363 -10.73 13.93 1.68
N CYS A 364 -9.64 14.64 1.41
CA CYS A 364 -8.32 14.05 1.22
C CYS A 364 -7.36 14.51 2.33
N ILE A 365 -6.63 13.56 2.91
CA ILE A 365 -5.55 13.81 3.86
C ILE A 365 -4.23 13.58 3.14
N THR A 366 -3.41 14.61 3.09
CA THR A 366 -2.17 14.69 2.33
C THR A 366 -0.99 15.00 3.25
N GLY A 367 0.22 15.05 2.69
CA GLY A 367 1.44 15.32 3.43
C GLY A 367 2.49 14.23 3.27
N VAL A 368 3.75 14.50 3.63
CA VAL A 368 4.88 13.58 3.41
C VAL A 368 4.77 12.25 4.19
N SER A 369 5.52 11.23 3.78
CA SER A 369 5.57 9.94 4.49
C SER A 369 6.08 10.16 5.93
N GLY A 370 5.42 9.54 6.92
CA GLY A 370 5.74 9.75 8.33
C GLY A 370 5.13 11.01 8.98
N SER A 371 4.32 11.81 8.28
CA SER A 371 3.72 13.04 8.85
C SER A 371 2.59 12.81 9.88
N GLY A 372 2.11 11.57 10.04
CA GLY A 372 1.04 11.20 10.98
C GLY A 372 -0.34 10.90 10.35
N LYS A 373 -0.43 10.77 9.01
CA LYS A 373 -1.70 10.52 8.29
C LYS A 373 -2.45 9.27 8.78
N SER A 374 -1.80 8.10 8.78
CA SER A 374 -2.41 6.84 9.23
C SER A 374 -2.71 6.86 10.73
N THR A 375 -1.88 7.52 11.54
CA THR A 375 -2.16 7.73 12.98
C THR A 375 -3.46 8.49 13.19
N LEU A 376 -3.67 9.59 12.45
CA LEU A 376 -4.90 10.37 12.55
C LEU A 376 -6.13 9.57 12.10
N VAL A 377 -6.06 8.92 10.94
CA VAL A 377 -7.23 8.25 10.32
C VAL A 377 -7.54 6.91 10.97
N GLU A 378 -6.54 6.05 11.15
CA GLU A 378 -6.75 4.68 11.64
C GLU A 378 -6.74 4.63 13.16
N GLU A 379 -5.72 5.18 13.81
CA GLU A 379 -5.57 5.01 15.26
C GLU A 379 -6.51 5.91 16.06
N ILE A 380 -6.76 7.15 15.59
CA ILE A 380 -7.60 8.11 16.29
C ILE A 380 -9.04 8.06 15.76
N ILE A 381 -9.28 8.38 14.48
CA ILE A 381 -10.63 8.52 13.94
C ILE A 381 -11.35 7.17 13.88
N TYR A 382 -10.80 6.16 13.21
CA TYR A 382 -11.46 4.87 13.03
C TYR A 382 -11.70 4.16 14.37
N ARG A 383 -10.65 3.95 15.15
CA ARG A 383 -10.77 3.29 16.46
C ARG A 383 -11.61 4.11 17.44
N GLY A 384 -11.48 5.43 17.42
CA GLY A 384 -12.27 6.34 18.28
C GLY A 384 -13.76 6.25 17.97
N ILE A 385 -14.17 6.29 16.69
CA ILE A 385 -15.58 6.12 16.30
C ILE A 385 -16.08 4.73 16.67
N ARG A 386 -15.31 3.67 16.39
CA ARG A 386 -15.70 2.30 16.76
C ARG A 386 -15.88 2.15 18.27
N ARG A 387 -14.99 2.75 19.07
CA ARG A 387 -15.08 2.79 20.53
C ARG A 387 -16.34 3.51 20.99
N ALA A 388 -16.63 4.68 20.43
CA ALA A 388 -17.82 5.48 20.72
C ALA A 388 -19.13 4.75 20.34
N LYS A 389 -19.13 3.96 19.26
CA LYS A 389 -20.24 3.08 18.84
C LYS A 389 -20.28 1.74 19.59
N HIS A 390 -19.48 1.59 20.65
CA HIS A 390 -19.38 0.37 21.46
C HIS A 390 -19.00 -0.88 20.66
N LEU A 391 -18.31 -0.76 19.52
CA LEU A 391 -17.78 -1.90 18.77
C LEU A 391 -16.48 -2.42 19.41
N PRO A 392 -16.18 -3.73 19.33
CA PRO A 392 -14.90 -4.27 19.81
C PRO A 392 -13.77 -3.69 18.97
N GLU A 393 -12.83 -3.00 19.59
CA GLU A 393 -11.67 -2.41 18.92
C GLU A 393 -10.53 -2.21 19.93
N GLU A 394 -9.30 -2.09 19.42
CA GLU A 394 -8.14 -1.69 20.22
C GLU A 394 -8.35 -0.32 20.90
N LYS A 395 -7.48 0.02 21.85
CA LYS A 395 -7.48 1.36 22.45
C LYS A 395 -7.26 2.39 21.33
N PRO A 396 -8.13 3.41 21.19
CA PRO A 396 -7.87 4.51 20.28
C PRO A 396 -6.59 5.24 20.68
N GLY A 397 -5.92 5.83 19.69
CA GLY A 397 -4.78 6.72 19.92
C GLY A 397 -5.15 7.88 20.85
N LEU A 398 -4.15 8.48 21.48
CA LEU A 398 -4.27 9.61 22.39
C LEU A 398 -4.91 10.81 21.69
N HIS A 399 -6.10 11.17 22.16
CA HIS A 399 -6.83 12.38 21.78
C HIS A 399 -7.65 12.86 22.98
N GLU A 400 -8.16 14.10 22.95
CA GLU A 400 -9.03 14.63 24.01
C GLU A 400 -10.47 14.12 23.84
N ARG A 401 -11.08 14.37 22.68
CA ARG A 401 -12.43 13.88 22.34
C ARG A 401 -12.71 13.92 20.83
N LEU A 402 -13.77 13.24 20.42
CA LEU A 402 -14.35 13.30 19.08
C LEU A 402 -15.76 13.91 19.17
N GLU A 403 -16.03 14.94 18.37
CA GLU A 403 -17.34 15.59 18.27
C GLU A 403 -17.97 15.28 16.89
N GLY A 404 -19.29 15.09 16.80
CA GLY A 404 -19.97 14.77 15.53
C GLY A 404 -20.06 13.28 15.18
N VAL A 405 -19.70 12.40 16.12
CA VAL A 405 -19.74 10.93 15.93
C VAL A 405 -21.19 10.40 15.82
N GLU A 406 -22.14 11.12 16.40
CA GLU A 406 -23.58 10.87 16.30
C GLU A 406 -24.12 11.04 14.87
N LEU A 407 -23.44 11.79 14.01
CA LEU A 407 -23.82 12.02 12.62
C LEU A 407 -23.46 10.84 11.70
N ILE A 408 -22.62 9.92 12.18
CA ILE A 408 -22.09 8.77 11.44
C ILE A 408 -22.78 7.50 11.95
N ASP A 409 -23.46 6.76 11.09
CA ASP A 409 -24.09 5.49 11.48
C ASP A 409 -23.09 4.35 11.58
N GLU A 410 -22.14 4.31 10.64
CA GLU A 410 -21.17 3.23 10.51
C GLU A 410 -19.87 3.75 9.90
N VAL A 411 -18.73 3.30 10.42
CA VAL A 411 -17.40 3.63 9.89
C VAL A 411 -16.78 2.38 9.27
N VAL A 412 -16.26 2.52 8.05
CA VAL A 412 -15.64 1.44 7.29
C VAL A 412 -14.22 1.86 6.95
N LEU A 413 -13.24 1.11 7.47
CA LEU A 413 -11.85 1.22 7.05
C LEU A 413 -11.61 0.27 5.88
N VAL A 414 -11.16 0.83 4.76
CA VAL A 414 -10.84 0.12 3.53
C VAL A 414 -9.33 0.24 3.31
N ASP A 415 -8.60 -0.61 4.03
CA ASP A 415 -7.15 -0.73 4.01
C ASP A 415 -6.66 -1.78 2.98
N GLN A 416 -5.35 -1.84 2.79
CA GLN A 416 -4.68 -2.83 1.92
C GLN A 416 -4.53 -4.21 2.57
N SER A 417 -5.01 -4.39 3.81
CA SER A 417 -4.90 -5.69 4.48
C SER A 417 -5.64 -6.80 3.71
N PRO A 418 -5.09 -8.02 3.64
CA PRO A 418 -5.72 -9.13 2.95
C PRO A 418 -7.13 -9.37 3.50
N ILE A 419 -8.14 -9.34 2.64
CA ILE A 419 -9.56 -9.54 3.02
C ILE A 419 -9.77 -10.87 3.76
N GLY A 420 -9.03 -11.91 3.37
CA GLY A 420 -9.11 -13.22 3.98
C GLY A 420 -7.81 -13.98 3.80
N LYS A 421 -7.47 -14.80 4.80
CA LYS A 421 -6.28 -15.66 4.78
C LYS A 421 -6.54 -17.04 4.16
N THR A 422 -7.77 -17.31 3.73
CA THR A 422 -8.17 -18.63 3.24
C THR A 422 -8.48 -18.61 1.75
N PRO A 423 -8.12 -19.67 1.00
CA PRO A 423 -8.42 -19.77 -0.43
C PRO A 423 -9.91 -20.01 -0.74
N ARG A 424 -10.76 -20.11 0.30
CA ARG A 424 -12.21 -20.33 0.18
C ARG A 424 -13.00 -19.07 -0.14
N SER A 425 -12.42 -17.90 0.09
CA SER A 425 -13.03 -16.63 -0.32
C SER A 425 -12.61 -16.31 -1.74
N ASN A 426 -13.56 -15.88 -2.55
CA ASN A 426 -13.37 -15.43 -3.94
C ASN A 426 -14.33 -14.27 -4.27
N PRO A 427 -14.10 -13.53 -5.37
CA PRO A 427 -14.93 -12.40 -5.76
C PRO A 427 -16.43 -12.69 -5.77
N LEU A 428 -16.85 -13.83 -6.33
CA LEU A 428 -18.26 -14.23 -6.40
C LEU A 428 -18.93 -14.35 -5.03
N SER A 429 -18.26 -15.03 -4.10
CA SER A 429 -18.75 -15.21 -2.74
C SER A 429 -18.79 -13.88 -1.97
N TYR A 430 -17.87 -12.96 -2.29
CA TYR A 430 -17.70 -11.71 -1.57
C TYR A 430 -18.77 -10.67 -1.95
N VAL A 431 -19.07 -10.52 -3.25
CA VAL A 431 -20.14 -9.61 -3.73
C VAL A 431 -21.54 -10.23 -3.69
N GLY A 432 -21.64 -11.52 -3.32
CA GLY A 432 -22.91 -12.24 -3.21
C GLY A 432 -23.47 -12.76 -4.54
N ALA A 433 -22.70 -12.70 -5.63
CA ALA A 433 -23.10 -13.23 -6.94
C ALA A 433 -23.14 -14.77 -6.98
N LEU A 434 -22.46 -15.46 -6.05
CA LEU A 434 -22.45 -16.93 -6.01
C LEU A 434 -23.84 -17.53 -5.72
N SER A 435 -24.69 -16.88 -4.91
CA SER A 435 -26.02 -17.41 -4.59
C SER A 435 -26.94 -17.54 -5.80
N PRO A 436 -27.19 -16.47 -6.60
CA PRO A 436 -28.03 -16.59 -7.79
C PRO A 436 -27.45 -17.54 -8.85
N ILE A 437 -26.11 -17.68 -8.94
CA ILE A 437 -25.49 -18.68 -9.83
C ILE A 437 -25.82 -20.10 -9.35
N ARG A 438 -25.70 -20.40 -8.05
CA ARG A 438 -26.02 -21.72 -7.50
C ARG A 438 -27.50 -22.09 -7.64
N GLU A 439 -28.38 -21.11 -7.52
CA GLU A 439 -29.82 -21.27 -7.78
C GLU A 439 -30.05 -21.68 -9.25
N LEU A 440 -29.42 -20.98 -10.19
CA LEU A 440 -29.51 -21.30 -11.62
C LEU A 440 -29.06 -22.74 -11.96
N PHE A 441 -27.96 -23.21 -11.38
CA PHE A 441 -27.51 -24.60 -11.60
C PHE A 441 -28.49 -25.63 -11.01
N ALA A 442 -29.07 -25.35 -9.84
CA ALA A 442 -30.03 -26.24 -9.18
C ALA A 442 -31.38 -26.32 -9.90
N GLU A 443 -31.72 -25.31 -10.71
CA GLU A 443 -32.94 -25.28 -11.52
C GLU A 443 -32.82 -26.07 -12.84
N THR A 444 -31.64 -26.58 -13.19
CA THR A 444 -31.45 -27.38 -14.41
C THR A 444 -32.16 -28.75 -14.31
N PRO A 445 -32.71 -29.29 -15.43
CA PRO A 445 -33.37 -30.60 -15.42
C PRO A 445 -32.47 -31.72 -14.89
N ASP A 446 -31.20 -31.73 -15.31
CA ASP A 446 -30.22 -32.73 -14.88
C ASP A 446 -29.92 -32.63 -13.37
N ALA A 447 -29.85 -31.42 -12.82
CA ALA A 447 -29.66 -31.23 -11.38
C ALA A 447 -30.86 -31.70 -10.57
N GLN A 448 -32.08 -31.41 -11.05
CA GLN A 448 -33.32 -31.84 -10.41
C GLN A 448 -33.48 -33.36 -10.43
N ALA A 449 -33.17 -34.00 -11.56
CA ALA A 449 -33.17 -35.46 -11.68
C ALA A 449 -32.14 -36.13 -10.77
N GLY A 450 -30.96 -35.52 -10.61
CA GLY A 450 -29.92 -35.96 -9.68
C GLY A 450 -30.17 -35.64 -8.21
N GLY A 451 -31.26 -34.93 -7.88
CA GLY A 451 -31.58 -34.52 -6.50
C GLY A 451 -30.64 -33.46 -5.92
N PHE A 452 -29.90 -32.73 -6.77
CA PHE A 452 -28.96 -31.69 -6.35
C PHE A 452 -29.68 -30.39 -5.99
N LYS A 453 -29.22 -29.74 -4.92
CA LYS A 453 -29.76 -28.46 -4.43
C LYS A 453 -28.73 -27.34 -4.65
N SER A 454 -29.12 -26.09 -4.42
CA SER A 454 -28.18 -24.95 -4.49
C SER A 454 -26.99 -25.08 -3.52
N SER A 455 -27.13 -25.84 -2.43
CA SER A 455 -26.03 -26.20 -1.51
C SER A 455 -25.01 -27.15 -2.14
N SER A 456 -25.42 -27.99 -3.08
CA SER A 456 -24.57 -28.95 -3.79
C SER A 456 -23.59 -28.23 -4.73
N PHE A 457 -23.95 -27.06 -5.26
CA PHE A 457 -23.06 -26.21 -6.07
C PHE A 457 -22.18 -25.26 -5.23
N SER A 458 -21.97 -25.57 -3.94
CA SER A 458 -21.08 -24.83 -3.04
C SER A 458 -19.86 -25.64 -2.68
N PHE A 459 -18.66 -25.14 -2.98
CA PHE A 459 -17.39 -25.78 -2.59
C PHE A 459 -17.14 -25.69 -1.06
N ASN A 460 -17.97 -24.97 -0.31
CA ASN A 460 -17.94 -24.97 1.16
C ASN A 460 -18.86 -26.05 1.77
N SER A 461 -19.68 -26.72 0.95
CA SER A 461 -20.58 -27.79 1.39
C SER A 461 -19.96 -29.17 1.14
N LYS A 462 -20.13 -30.09 2.09
CA LYS A 462 -19.71 -31.50 1.94
C LYS A 462 -20.43 -32.20 0.78
N GLU A 463 -21.60 -31.71 0.39
CA GLU A 463 -22.41 -32.28 -0.69
C GLU A 463 -21.67 -32.25 -2.02
N GLY A 464 -21.09 -31.11 -2.42
CA GLY A 464 -20.44 -30.96 -3.72
C GLY A 464 -18.93 -30.74 -3.71
N GLN A 465 -18.32 -30.39 -2.57
CA GLN A 465 -16.88 -30.13 -2.53
C GLN A 465 -16.06 -31.40 -2.85
N CYS A 466 -14.90 -31.21 -3.47
CA CYS A 466 -13.90 -32.26 -3.62
C CYS A 466 -13.51 -32.82 -2.24
N PRO A 467 -13.54 -34.15 -2.03
CA PRO A 467 -13.28 -34.74 -0.72
C PRO A 467 -11.82 -34.60 -0.27
N HIS A 468 -10.87 -34.51 -1.21
CA HIS A 468 -9.44 -34.40 -0.94
C HIS A 468 -9.07 -33.03 -0.38
N CYS A 469 -9.24 -31.99 -1.20
CA CYS A 469 -8.89 -30.61 -0.84
C CYS A 469 -9.99 -29.90 -0.03
N ARG A 470 -11.12 -30.57 0.24
CA ARG A 470 -12.27 -30.01 0.97
C ARG A 470 -12.71 -28.66 0.42
N GLY A 471 -12.74 -28.58 -0.92
CA GLY A 471 -13.16 -27.39 -1.66
C GLY A 471 -12.15 -26.26 -1.78
N SER A 472 -10.91 -26.38 -1.26
CA SER A 472 -9.89 -25.34 -1.47
C SER A 472 -9.42 -25.28 -2.92
N GLY A 473 -9.39 -26.41 -3.62
CA GLY A 473 -8.75 -26.55 -4.95
C GLY A 473 -7.23 -26.68 -4.90
N PHE A 474 -6.61 -26.38 -3.76
CA PHE A 474 -5.17 -26.33 -3.59
C PHE A 474 -4.73 -26.97 -2.27
N GLU A 475 -3.55 -27.55 -2.26
CA GLU A 475 -2.83 -27.97 -1.05
C GLU A 475 -1.76 -26.96 -0.70
N HIS A 476 -1.67 -26.66 0.59
CA HIS A 476 -0.69 -25.74 1.13
C HIS A 476 0.55 -26.51 1.54
N ILE A 477 1.70 -26.19 0.95
CA ILE A 477 3.00 -26.72 1.33
C ILE A 477 3.74 -25.61 2.07
N GLU A 478 4.00 -25.86 3.35
CA GLU A 478 4.83 -24.98 4.18
C GLU A 478 6.30 -25.18 3.80
N MET A 479 6.99 -24.08 3.47
CA MET A 479 8.40 -24.09 3.06
C MET A 479 9.27 -23.50 4.18
N GLN A 480 10.45 -24.07 4.45
CA GLN A 480 11.28 -23.64 5.58
C GLN A 480 12.12 -22.38 5.31
N PHE A 481 12.53 -22.15 4.06
CA PHE A 481 13.44 -21.05 3.66
C PHE A 481 12.88 -20.18 2.52
N LEU A 482 11.76 -20.60 1.96
CA LEU A 482 11.05 -19.94 0.88
C LEU A 482 9.62 -19.68 1.35
N ASN A 483 8.89 -18.87 0.59
CA ASN A 483 7.48 -18.67 0.88
C ASN A 483 6.67 -19.94 0.63
N ASP A 484 5.65 -20.17 1.44
CA ASP A 484 4.72 -21.29 1.29
C ASP A 484 4.10 -21.32 -0.12
N VAL A 485 3.93 -22.51 -0.66
CA VAL A 485 3.45 -22.71 -2.03
C VAL A 485 2.11 -23.44 -2.02
N TYR A 486 1.17 -22.95 -2.84
CA TYR A 486 -0.10 -23.61 -3.09
C TYR A 486 -0.01 -24.46 -4.36
N ILE A 487 -0.05 -25.78 -4.21
CA ILE A 487 -0.11 -26.70 -5.35
C ILE A 487 -1.56 -27.04 -5.69
N ARG A 488 -1.87 -27.25 -6.98
CA ARG A 488 -3.22 -27.67 -7.38
C ARG A 488 -3.52 -29.06 -6.81
N CYS A 489 -4.74 -29.25 -6.31
CA CYS A 489 -5.20 -30.54 -5.80
C CYS A 489 -5.08 -31.61 -6.90
N PRO A 490 -4.39 -32.74 -6.66
CA PRO A 490 -4.16 -33.77 -7.67
C PRO A 490 -5.46 -34.49 -8.07
N ILE A 491 -6.48 -34.48 -7.22
CA ILE A 491 -7.75 -35.19 -7.45
C ILE A 491 -8.71 -34.39 -8.32
N CYS A 492 -8.88 -33.09 -8.05
CA CYS A 492 -9.80 -32.24 -8.80
C CYS A 492 -9.13 -31.31 -9.80
N GLY A 493 -7.79 -31.31 -9.87
CA GLY A 493 -7.02 -30.43 -10.76
C GLY A 493 -7.21 -28.94 -10.49
N GLY A 494 -7.70 -28.57 -9.30
CA GLY A 494 -8.08 -27.19 -8.96
C GLY A 494 -9.57 -26.86 -9.07
N LYS A 495 -10.39 -27.75 -9.64
CA LYS A 495 -11.83 -27.49 -9.90
C LYS A 495 -12.71 -27.40 -8.65
N ARG A 496 -12.21 -27.79 -7.48
CA ARG A 496 -12.87 -27.69 -6.15
C ARG A 496 -14.12 -28.56 -5.92
N PHE A 497 -14.72 -29.15 -6.95
CA PHE A 497 -15.95 -29.94 -6.86
C PHE A 497 -15.74 -31.44 -7.13
N LYS A 498 -16.75 -32.26 -6.79
CA LYS A 498 -16.88 -33.66 -7.21
C LYS A 498 -17.20 -33.76 -8.71
N LYS A 499 -16.87 -34.90 -9.34
CA LYS A 499 -17.10 -35.12 -10.78
C LYS A 499 -18.57 -35.00 -11.17
N GLU A 500 -19.48 -35.61 -10.40
CA GLU A 500 -20.94 -35.57 -10.62
C GLU A 500 -21.50 -34.13 -10.68
N ILE A 501 -20.94 -33.20 -9.88
CA ILE A 501 -21.36 -31.79 -9.87
C ILE A 501 -20.88 -31.06 -11.13
N LEU A 502 -19.73 -31.47 -11.68
CA LEU A 502 -19.15 -30.87 -12.88
C LEU A 502 -19.82 -31.35 -14.17
N GLU A 503 -20.59 -32.44 -14.12
CA GLU A 503 -21.38 -32.95 -15.23
C GLU A 503 -22.62 -32.08 -15.50
N ILE A 504 -23.15 -31.43 -14.46
CA ILE A 504 -24.24 -30.46 -14.61
C ILE A 504 -23.70 -29.20 -15.30
N LYS A 505 -24.32 -28.86 -16.43
CA LYS A 505 -23.93 -27.70 -17.23
C LYS A 505 -25.10 -26.78 -17.50
N ILE A 506 -24.79 -25.50 -17.63
CA ILE A 506 -25.73 -24.47 -18.09
C ILE A 506 -25.26 -23.90 -19.42
N GLN A 507 -26.19 -23.32 -20.17
CA GLN A 507 -25.89 -22.55 -21.38
C GLN A 507 -26.45 -21.14 -21.19
N PRO A 508 -25.64 -20.17 -20.71
CA PRO A 508 -26.12 -18.82 -20.40
C PRO A 508 -26.51 -18.00 -21.64
N LYS A 509 -25.99 -18.37 -22.82
CA LYS A 509 -26.17 -17.66 -24.10
C LYS A 509 -26.34 -18.66 -25.25
N ASP A 510 -27.06 -18.27 -26.29
CA ASP A 510 -27.36 -19.11 -27.47
C ASP A 510 -26.18 -19.25 -28.44
N ASN A 511 -24.97 -19.49 -27.92
CA ASN A 511 -23.75 -19.71 -28.70
C ASN A 511 -23.23 -21.15 -28.61
N GLY A 512 -24.01 -22.08 -28.03
CA GLY A 512 -23.65 -23.49 -27.85
C GLY A 512 -22.61 -23.76 -26.76
N ARG A 513 -22.14 -22.73 -26.02
CA ARG A 513 -21.13 -22.90 -24.97
C ARG A 513 -21.78 -23.42 -23.69
N GLN A 514 -21.57 -24.70 -23.39
CA GLN A 514 -21.97 -25.31 -22.12
C GLN A 514 -20.90 -25.09 -21.05
N LEU A 515 -21.32 -24.67 -19.86
CA LEU A 515 -20.43 -24.34 -18.74
C LEU A 515 -20.84 -25.12 -17.50
N SER A 516 -19.89 -25.84 -16.91
CA SER A 516 -20.00 -26.35 -15.54
C SER A 516 -19.81 -25.23 -14.53
N ILE A 517 -20.14 -25.50 -13.26
CA ILE A 517 -19.93 -24.52 -12.20
C ILE A 517 -18.44 -24.13 -12.07
N ALA A 518 -17.51 -25.07 -12.29
CA ALA A 518 -16.07 -24.77 -12.27
C ALA A 518 -15.65 -23.86 -13.42
N ASP A 519 -16.21 -24.05 -14.62
CA ASP A 519 -15.91 -23.20 -15.77
C ASP A 519 -16.36 -21.75 -15.52
N VAL A 520 -17.48 -21.56 -14.80
CA VAL A 520 -17.93 -20.22 -14.38
C VAL A 520 -16.93 -19.55 -13.44
N PHE A 521 -16.27 -20.31 -12.55
CA PHE A 521 -15.23 -19.77 -11.67
C PHE A 521 -13.94 -19.35 -12.42
N GLU A 522 -13.70 -19.90 -13.62
CA GLU A 522 -12.54 -19.55 -14.45
C GLU A 522 -12.78 -18.32 -15.34
N LEU A 523 -14.04 -17.92 -15.52
CA LEU A 523 -14.38 -16.70 -16.26
C LEU A 523 -13.86 -15.45 -15.55
N THR A 524 -13.48 -14.46 -16.34
CA THR A 524 -13.31 -13.08 -15.86
C THR A 524 -14.66 -12.44 -15.56
N VAL A 525 -14.66 -11.39 -14.73
CA VAL A 525 -15.87 -10.59 -14.43
C VAL A 525 -16.50 -10.07 -15.72
N SER A 526 -15.70 -9.56 -16.67
CA SER A 526 -16.20 -9.05 -17.96
C SER A 526 -16.86 -10.14 -18.79
N GLU A 527 -16.24 -11.31 -18.94
CA GLU A 527 -16.82 -12.42 -19.69
C GLU A 527 -18.11 -12.92 -19.07
N ALA A 528 -18.15 -13.04 -17.74
CA ALA A 528 -19.36 -13.42 -17.04
C ALA A 528 -20.47 -12.38 -17.22
N TYR A 529 -20.14 -11.08 -17.16
CA TYR A 529 -21.12 -10.01 -17.36
C TYR A 529 -21.76 -10.02 -18.75
N GLU A 530 -21.00 -10.38 -19.79
CA GLU A 530 -21.48 -10.58 -21.16
C GLU A 530 -22.27 -11.87 -21.35
N LEU A 531 -21.83 -12.97 -20.73
CA LEU A 531 -22.47 -14.29 -20.87
C LEU A 531 -23.81 -14.36 -20.13
N PHE A 532 -23.93 -13.75 -18.95
CA PHE A 532 -25.15 -13.74 -18.15
C PHE A 532 -26.08 -12.56 -18.48
N GLU A 533 -26.09 -12.12 -19.75
CA GLU A 533 -26.86 -10.96 -20.22
C GLU A 533 -28.35 -11.03 -19.84
N HIS A 534 -28.95 -12.21 -19.95
CA HIS A 534 -30.36 -12.50 -19.65
C HIS A 534 -30.67 -12.72 -18.15
N TYR A 535 -29.67 -12.67 -17.27
CA TYR A 535 -29.82 -12.93 -15.83
C TYR A 535 -29.57 -11.65 -15.00
N PRO A 536 -30.60 -10.79 -14.82
CA PRO A 536 -30.44 -9.46 -14.23
C PRO A 536 -29.94 -9.49 -12.77
N LYS A 537 -30.30 -10.52 -12.00
CA LYS A 537 -29.81 -10.70 -10.61
C LYS A 537 -28.30 -10.89 -10.58
N ILE A 538 -27.75 -11.69 -11.51
CA ILE A 538 -26.31 -11.95 -11.60
C ILE A 538 -25.59 -10.69 -12.08
N ARG A 539 -26.08 -10.03 -13.14
CA ARG A 539 -25.49 -8.77 -13.63
C ARG A 539 -25.46 -7.68 -12.58
N ARG A 540 -26.54 -7.51 -11.81
CA ARG A 540 -26.59 -6.51 -10.73
C ARG A 540 -25.54 -6.78 -9.65
N ALA A 541 -25.25 -8.05 -9.35
CA ALA A 541 -24.24 -8.43 -8.38
C ALA A 541 -22.80 -8.29 -8.92
N LEU A 542 -22.59 -8.47 -10.23
CA LEU A 542 -21.27 -8.35 -10.88
C LEU A 542 -20.91 -6.90 -11.27
N LYS A 543 -21.90 -6.06 -11.58
CA LYS A 543 -21.68 -4.67 -12.03
C LYS A 543 -20.77 -3.84 -11.10
N PRO A 544 -20.89 -3.92 -9.76
CA PRO A 544 -19.99 -3.20 -8.86
C PRO A 544 -18.52 -3.56 -9.04
N LEU A 545 -18.17 -4.79 -9.43
CA LEU A 545 -16.79 -5.19 -9.71
C LEU A 545 -16.24 -4.48 -10.95
N ILE A 546 -17.06 -4.33 -11.99
CA ILE A 546 -16.69 -3.59 -13.21
C ILE A 546 -16.53 -2.10 -12.89
N ASP A 547 -17.42 -1.55 -12.07
CA ASP A 547 -17.42 -0.12 -11.72
C ASP A 547 -16.18 0.32 -10.93
N VAL A 548 -15.58 -0.61 -10.17
CA VAL A 548 -14.29 -0.37 -9.50
C VAL A 548 -13.08 -0.77 -10.34
N GLY A 549 -13.27 -1.24 -11.58
CA GLY A 549 -12.18 -1.63 -12.49
C GLY A 549 -11.57 -3.01 -12.22
N LEU A 550 -12.34 -3.95 -11.66
CA LEU A 550 -11.95 -5.36 -11.47
C LEU A 550 -12.54 -6.28 -12.54
N ASP A 551 -12.79 -5.74 -13.74
CA ASP A 551 -13.39 -6.47 -14.87
C ASP A 551 -12.55 -7.66 -15.37
N TYR A 552 -11.22 -7.59 -15.18
CA TYR A 552 -10.28 -8.63 -15.59
C TYR A 552 -10.13 -9.78 -14.58
N LEU A 553 -10.66 -9.62 -13.36
CA LEU A 553 -10.44 -10.57 -12.29
C LEU A 553 -11.19 -11.88 -12.54
N GLN A 554 -10.58 -13.02 -12.27
CA GLN A 554 -11.28 -14.31 -12.35
C GLN A 554 -12.24 -14.47 -11.17
N LEU A 555 -13.46 -14.94 -11.46
CA LEU A 555 -14.54 -15.07 -10.51
C LEU A 555 -14.23 -16.01 -9.32
N GLY A 556 -13.40 -17.02 -9.56
CA GLY A 556 -12.93 -18.01 -8.58
C GLY A 556 -11.55 -17.76 -8.01
N GLN A 557 -10.89 -16.67 -8.39
CA GLN A 557 -9.56 -16.32 -7.88
C GLN A 557 -9.59 -16.28 -6.35
N PRO A 558 -8.69 -17.01 -5.67
CA PRO A 558 -8.58 -16.92 -4.22
C PRO A 558 -8.33 -15.48 -3.78
N VAL A 559 -9.09 -15.00 -2.80
CA VAL A 559 -8.89 -13.67 -2.22
C VAL A 559 -7.47 -13.42 -1.67
N PRO A 560 -6.76 -14.40 -1.06
CA PRO A 560 -5.38 -14.19 -0.62
C PRO A 560 -4.38 -13.92 -1.75
N THR A 561 -4.71 -14.25 -3.00
CA THR A 561 -3.83 -14.03 -4.17
C THR A 561 -4.12 -12.70 -4.86
N LEU A 562 -4.98 -11.86 -4.28
CA LEU A 562 -5.25 -10.51 -4.79
C LEU A 562 -4.15 -9.56 -4.29
N SER A 563 -3.77 -8.60 -5.13
CA SER A 563 -2.96 -7.45 -4.71
C SER A 563 -3.71 -6.60 -3.66
N GLY A 564 -2.97 -5.78 -2.90
CA GLY A 564 -3.56 -4.87 -1.91
C GLY A 564 -4.63 -3.95 -2.52
N GLY A 565 -4.35 -3.35 -3.67
CA GLY A 565 -5.30 -2.49 -4.39
C GLY A 565 -6.50 -3.24 -4.98
N GLU A 566 -6.36 -4.50 -5.41
CA GLU A 566 -7.50 -5.34 -5.81
C GLU A 566 -8.39 -5.71 -4.63
N ALA A 567 -7.80 -6.05 -3.49
CA ALA A 567 -8.52 -6.32 -2.26
C ALA A 567 -9.31 -5.09 -1.79
N GLN A 568 -8.70 -3.91 -1.84
CA GLN A 568 -9.37 -2.66 -1.48
C GLN A 568 -10.56 -2.35 -2.40
N ARG A 569 -10.39 -2.50 -3.72
CA ARG A 569 -11.46 -2.32 -4.71
C ARG A 569 -12.57 -3.37 -4.53
N LEU A 570 -12.24 -4.60 -4.15
CA LEU A 570 -13.23 -5.64 -3.86
C LEU A 570 -14.06 -5.32 -2.60
N LYS A 571 -13.44 -4.77 -1.54
CA LYS A 571 -14.13 -4.22 -0.36
C LYS A 571 -15.10 -3.09 -0.78
N LEU A 572 -14.64 -2.16 -1.62
CA LEU A 572 -15.46 -1.07 -2.17
C LEU A 572 -16.66 -1.58 -2.99
N ALA A 573 -16.43 -2.55 -3.88
CA ALA A 573 -17.47 -3.12 -4.74
C ALA A 573 -18.62 -3.74 -3.92
N LYS A 574 -18.31 -4.40 -2.79
CA LYS A 574 -19.32 -4.94 -1.88
C LYS A 574 -20.25 -3.84 -1.33
N HIS A 575 -19.68 -2.73 -0.87
CA HIS A 575 -20.48 -1.62 -0.32
C HIS A 575 -21.32 -0.91 -1.38
N ILE A 576 -20.79 -0.76 -2.60
CA ILE A 576 -21.56 -0.27 -3.75
C ILE A 576 -22.73 -1.22 -4.06
N ALA A 577 -22.50 -2.54 -4.04
CA ALA A 577 -23.55 -3.54 -4.24
C ALA A 577 -24.66 -3.43 -3.18
N GLU A 578 -24.28 -3.29 -1.91
CA GLU A 578 -25.22 -3.15 -0.79
C GLU A 578 -26.01 -1.83 -0.86
N ALA A 579 -25.37 -0.73 -1.24
CA ALA A 579 -26.02 0.56 -1.48
C ALA A 579 -27.07 0.47 -2.59
N GLN A 580 -26.71 -0.14 -3.73
CA GLN A 580 -27.62 -0.35 -4.86
C GLN A 580 -28.78 -1.31 -4.56
N SER A 581 -28.60 -2.25 -3.62
CA SER A 581 -29.65 -3.21 -3.22
C SER A 581 -30.79 -2.57 -2.41
N GLY A 582 -30.64 -1.31 -1.98
CA GLY A 582 -31.63 -0.61 -1.16
C GLY A 582 -31.62 -1.00 0.32
N LYS A 583 -30.81 -2.00 0.73
CA LYS A 583 -30.61 -2.38 2.14
C LYS A 583 -30.02 -1.25 3.00
N ILE A 584 -29.36 -0.27 2.37
CA ILE A 584 -28.57 0.78 3.01
C ILE A 584 -29.21 2.19 2.92
N LYS A 585 -30.40 2.33 2.33
CA LYS A 585 -31.03 3.62 1.94
C LYS A 585 -31.21 4.71 3.02
N ARG A 586 -30.75 4.53 4.26
CA ARG A 586 -30.84 5.49 5.37
C ARG A 586 -29.59 5.59 6.27
N LYS A 587 -28.42 5.09 5.85
CA LYS A 587 -27.19 5.19 6.68
C LYS A 587 -26.20 6.23 6.16
N ASN A 588 -25.78 7.15 7.02
CA ASN A 588 -24.62 8.04 6.82
C ASN A 588 -23.34 7.28 7.17
N MET A 589 -22.75 6.62 6.19
CA MET A 589 -21.50 5.89 6.37
C MET A 589 -20.28 6.79 6.16
N LEU A 590 -19.25 6.60 6.97
CA LEU A 590 -17.92 7.20 6.79
C LEU A 590 -16.96 6.13 6.27
N PHE A 591 -16.48 6.30 5.04
CA PHE A 591 -15.46 5.44 4.45
C PHE A 591 -14.08 6.07 4.62
N LEU A 592 -13.15 5.30 5.16
CA LEU A 592 -11.75 5.70 5.33
C LEU A 592 -10.91 4.82 4.39
N PHE A 593 -10.18 5.44 3.47
CA PHE A 593 -9.29 4.73 2.54
C PHE A 593 -7.84 5.10 2.82
N ASP A 594 -6.98 4.09 2.84
CA ASP A 594 -5.53 4.26 2.87
C ASP A 594 -4.97 4.00 1.47
N GLU A 595 -4.38 5.03 0.86
CA GLU A 595 -3.72 5.04 -0.46
C GLU A 595 -4.39 4.18 -1.54
N PRO A 596 -5.67 4.44 -1.90
CA PRO A 596 -6.44 3.62 -2.82
C PRO A 596 -5.98 3.64 -4.29
N THR A 597 -5.06 4.54 -4.66
CA THR A 597 -4.46 4.57 -6.00
C THR A 597 -3.16 3.79 -6.13
N THR A 598 -2.70 3.17 -5.05
CA THR A 598 -1.61 2.19 -5.07
C THR A 598 -1.90 1.13 -6.13
N GLY A 599 -0.98 0.86 -7.07
CA GLY A 599 -1.22 -0.16 -8.10
C GLY A 599 -1.95 0.32 -9.35
N LEU A 600 -2.40 1.58 -9.41
CA LEU A 600 -3.38 2.01 -10.40
C LEU A 600 -2.78 2.90 -11.49
N HIS A 601 -3.06 2.50 -12.73
CA HIS A 601 -2.87 3.36 -13.90
C HIS A 601 -3.88 4.51 -13.88
N PHE A 602 -3.56 5.65 -14.52
CA PHE A 602 -4.43 6.84 -14.60
C PHE A 602 -5.88 6.55 -15.01
N HIS A 603 -6.05 5.60 -15.94
CA HIS A 603 -7.37 5.17 -16.40
C HIS A 603 -8.18 4.46 -15.30
N ASP A 604 -7.52 3.70 -14.45
CA ASP A 604 -8.15 2.99 -13.34
C ASP A 604 -8.43 3.94 -12.16
N ILE A 605 -7.57 4.96 -11.96
CA ILE A 605 -7.84 6.08 -11.03
C ILE A 605 -9.14 6.80 -11.42
N LYS A 606 -9.37 7.03 -12.72
CA LYS A 606 -10.63 7.63 -13.20
C LYS A 606 -11.87 6.79 -12.83
N LYS A 607 -11.78 5.46 -12.95
CA LYS A 607 -12.85 4.54 -12.54
C LYS A 607 -13.08 4.61 -11.02
N LEU A 608 -12.01 4.58 -10.23
CA LEU A 608 -12.06 4.71 -8.77
C LEU A 608 -12.72 6.03 -8.33
N LEU A 609 -12.31 7.15 -8.90
CA LEU A 609 -12.92 8.46 -8.60
C LEU A 609 -14.41 8.50 -8.96
N SER A 610 -14.82 7.81 -10.03
CA SER A 610 -16.23 7.67 -10.40
C SER A 610 -17.01 6.84 -9.36
N ALA A 611 -16.39 5.80 -8.81
CA ALA A 611 -16.96 5.01 -7.71
C ALA A 611 -17.10 5.84 -6.42
N PHE A 612 -16.10 6.66 -6.07
CA PHE A 612 -16.17 7.57 -4.93
C PHE A 612 -17.30 8.59 -5.08
N ARG A 613 -17.45 9.21 -6.26
CA ARG A 613 -18.57 10.11 -6.55
C ARG A 613 -19.92 9.43 -6.35
N THR A 614 -20.05 8.16 -6.73
CA THR A 614 -21.29 7.39 -6.54
C THR A 614 -21.64 7.25 -5.06
N LEU A 615 -20.65 6.99 -4.19
CA LEU A 615 -20.86 6.91 -2.74
C LEU A 615 -21.18 8.27 -2.11
N VAL A 616 -20.47 9.34 -2.48
CA VAL A 616 -20.73 10.70 -1.96
C VAL A 616 -22.12 11.19 -2.39
N ASN A 617 -22.51 10.97 -3.65
CA ASN A 617 -23.87 11.25 -4.13
C ASN A 617 -24.95 10.44 -3.40
N GLY A 618 -24.59 9.28 -2.85
CA GLY A 618 -25.44 8.48 -1.96
C GLY A 618 -25.62 9.07 -0.56
N GLY A 619 -24.95 10.20 -0.24
CA GLY A 619 -24.98 10.84 1.07
C GLY A 619 -23.93 10.29 2.05
N HIS A 620 -22.96 9.53 1.58
CA HIS A 620 -21.86 9.03 2.41
C HIS A 620 -20.70 10.03 2.48
N SER A 621 -19.85 9.88 3.48
CA SER A 621 -18.61 10.67 3.63
C SER A 621 -17.42 9.80 3.26
N ILE A 622 -16.45 10.37 2.57
CA ILE A 622 -15.22 9.67 2.21
C ILE A 622 -14.04 10.49 2.72
N VAL A 623 -13.13 9.84 3.44
CA VAL A 623 -11.82 10.38 3.81
C VAL A 623 -10.76 9.47 3.20
N VAL A 624 -9.85 10.03 2.43
CA VAL A 624 -8.79 9.29 1.73
C VAL A 624 -7.42 9.83 2.12
N ILE A 625 -6.53 8.96 2.56
CA ILE A 625 -5.09 9.25 2.61
C ILE A 625 -4.54 9.09 1.20
N GLU A 626 -3.97 10.13 0.61
CA GLU A 626 -3.40 10.05 -0.73
C GLU A 626 -2.21 10.96 -0.95
N HIS A 627 -1.42 10.55 -1.94
CA HIS A 627 -0.28 11.26 -2.49
C HIS A 627 -0.48 11.55 -3.99
N ASN A 628 -1.42 10.85 -4.65
CA ASN A 628 -1.70 11.01 -6.06
C ASN A 628 -2.42 12.34 -6.35
N LEU A 629 -1.82 13.15 -7.23
CA LEU A 629 -2.31 14.50 -7.53
C LEU A 629 -3.69 14.52 -8.20
N ASP A 630 -4.08 13.49 -8.97
CA ASP A 630 -5.43 13.43 -9.55
C ASP A 630 -6.51 13.25 -8.48
N VAL A 631 -6.21 12.48 -7.43
CA VAL A 631 -7.14 12.28 -6.31
C VAL A 631 -7.25 13.53 -5.47
N ILE A 632 -6.10 14.14 -5.13
CA ILE A 632 -6.03 15.37 -4.35
C ILE A 632 -6.79 16.49 -5.07
N ALA A 633 -6.55 16.66 -6.38
CA ALA A 633 -7.25 17.64 -7.22
C ALA A 633 -8.78 17.40 -7.30
N SER A 634 -9.22 16.15 -7.13
CA SER A 634 -10.63 15.78 -7.21
C SER A 634 -11.37 15.88 -5.87
N SER A 635 -10.66 16.13 -4.77
CA SER A 635 -11.24 16.26 -3.44
C SER A 635 -11.99 17.57 -3.25
N GLU A 636 -12.94 17.61 -2.32
CA GLU A 636 -13.67 18.83 -1.95
C GLU A 636 -13.02 19.57 -0.77
N TRP A 637 -12.26 18.85 0.04
CA TRP A 637 -11.54 19.36 1.21
C TRP A 637 -10.23 18.62 1.37
N ILE A 638 -9.16 19.35 1.72
CA ILE A 638 -7.82 18.83 1.93
C ILE A 638 -7.36 19.20 3.34
N ILE A 639 -6.78 18.22 4.01
CA ILE A 639 -6.00 18.40 5.25
C ILE A 639 -4.57 17.97 4.93
N ASP A 640 -3.61 18.89 5.01
CA ASP A 640 -2.20 18.64 4.72
C ASP A 640 -1.41 18.55 6.04
N LEU A 641 -0.77 17.40 6.27
CA LEU A 641 0.03 17.13 7.47
C LEU A 641 1.53 17.23 7.18
N GLY A 642 2.29 17.84 8.07
CA GLY A 642 3.74 18.03 7.88
C GLY A 642 4.35 18.92 8.96
N PRO A 643 5.34 19.78 8.62
CA PRO A 643 5.98 19.94 7.31
C PRO A 643 6.94 18.79 6.93
N GLY A 644 7.43 18.02 7.90
CA GLY A 644 8.27 16.84 7.70
C GLY A 644 7.59 15.52 8.10
N GLY A 645 8.36 14.44 8.15
CA GLY A 645 7.96 13.16 8.73
C GLY A 645 8.65 12.93 10.08
N GLY A 646 8.14 12.00 10.89
CA GLY A 646 8.73 11.73 12.21
C GLY A 646 8.54 12.92 13.15
N ASP A 647 9.57 13.29 13.91
CA ASP A 647 9.46 14.35 14.92
C ASP A 647 9.24 15.76 14.35
N ASP A 648 9.67 15.99 13.10
CA ASP A 648 9.44 17.22 12.33
C ASP A 648 8.03 17.30 11.72
N GLY A 649 7.23 16.24 11.88
CA GLY A 649 5.86 16.13 11.39
C GLY A 649 4.80 16.35 12.47
N GLY A 650 3.57 15.93 12.15
CA GLY A 650 2.45 15.91 13.10
C GLY A 650 1.75 17.25 13.30
N TRP A 651 2.05 18.27 12.48
CA TRP A 651 1.32 19.53 12.44
C TRP A 651 0.36 19.59 11.25
N ILE A 652 -0.70 20.41 11.39
CA ILE A 652 -1.55 20.79 10.26
C ILE A 652 -0.86 21.94 9.53
N VAL A 653 -0.41 21.67 8.30
CA VAL A 653 0.21 22.68 7.43
C VAL A 653 -0.87 23.51 6.73
N PHE A 654 -1.96 22.86 6.34
CA PHE A 654 -3.09 23.48 5.65
C PHE A 654 -4.38 22.70 5.88
N GLU A 655 -5.50 23.43 5.96
CA GLU A 655 -6.85 22.86 5.95
C GLU A 655 -7.76 23.77 5.10
N GLY A 656 -8.43 23.21 4.08
CA GLY A 656 -9.27 23.99 3.18
C GLY A 656 -9.55 23.30 1.85
N THR A 657 -9.91 24.07 0.83
CA THR A 657 -10.22 23.56 -0.53
C THR A 657 -8.97 23.41 -1.40
N PRO A 658 -9.01 22.61 -2.48
CA PRO A 658 -7.91 22.52 -3.44
C PRO A 658 -7.48 23.86 -4.06
N ASP A 659 -8.42 24.78 -4.30
CA ASP A 659 -8.13 26.11 -4.86
C ASP A 659 -7.32 27.00 -3.87
N GLU A 660 -7.43 26.70 -2.57
CA GLU A 660 -6.76 27.43 -1.50
C GLU A 660 -5.37 26.84 -1.21
N ILE A 661 -5.19 25.51 -1.24
CA ILE A 661 -3.87 24.90 -0.97
C ILE A 661 -2.82 25.26 -2.02
N ILE A 662 -3.24 25.44 -3.28
CA ILE A 662 -2.37 25.88 -4.40
C ILE A 662 -1.72 27.24 -4.12
N LYS A 663 -2.36 28.07 -3.29
CA LYS A 663 -1.85 29.39 -2.87
C LYS A 663 -0.99 29.31 -1.62
N CYS A 664 -0.96 28.16 -0.94
CA CYS A 664 -0.22 27.96 0.30
C CYS A 664 1.25 27.60 0.00
N GLU A 665 2.15 28.57 0.11
CA GLU A 665 3.59 28.35 -0.14
C GLU A 665 4.25 27.40 0.86
N ARG A 666 3.68 27.23 2.06
CA ARG A 666 4.22 26.34 3.11
C ARG A 666 3.92 24.86 2.83
N SER A 667 2.90 24.57 2.02
CA SER A 667 2.48 23.20 1.70
C SER A 667 3.29 22.66 0.52
N LEU A 668 4.05 21.57 0.75
CA LEU A 668 4.70 20.83 -0.33
C LEU A 668 3.66 20.26 -1.31
N THR A 669 2.55 19.76 -0.77
CA THR A 669 1.40 19.29 -1.55
C THR A 669 0.85 20.40 -2.43
N GLY A 670 0.66 21.62 -1.89
CA GLY A 670 0.20 22.79 -2.63
C GLY A 670 1.11 23.19 -3.78
N ARG A 671 2.44 23.13 -3.58
CA ARG A 671 3.44 23.42 -4.62
C ARG A 671 3.38 22.41 -5.77
N GLU A 672 3.38 21.11 -5.47
CA GLU A 672 3.30 20.06 -6.49
C GLU A 672 1.95 20.10 -7.23
N LEU A 673 0.84 20.32 -6.50
CA LEU A 673 -0.48 20.44 -7.09
C LEU A 673 -0.60 21.65 -8.02
N LYS A 674 -0.03 22.80 -7.63
CA LYS A 674 0.04 24.00 -8.47
C LYS A 674 0.75 23.71 -9.79
N GLN A 675 1.94 23.11 -9.72
CA GLN A 675 2.73 22.76 -10.89
C GLN A 675 1.99 21.77 -11.81
N TYR A 676 1.34 20.76 -11.22
CA TYR A 676 0.55 19.79 -11.94
C TYR A 676 -0.60 20.42 -12.73
N ILE A 677 -1.31 21.37 -12.13
CA ILE A 677 -2.44 22.07 -12.74
C ILE A 677 -1.99 23.04 -13.84
N GLU A 678 -0.93 23.81 -13.58
CA GLU A 678 -0.46 24.87 -14.46
C GLU A 678 0.27 24.34 -15.70
N ARG A 679 1.10 23.29 -15.56
CA ARG A 679 2.06 22.87 -16.61
C ARG A 679 1.75 21.54 -17.28
N GLY A 680 0.82 20.74 -16.73
CA GLY A 680 0.63 19.35 -17.17
C GLY A 680 1.90 18.50 -16.99
N PHE A 681 1.86 17.22 -17.38
CA PHE A 681 2.97 16.29 -17.10
C PHE A 681 4.27 16.55 -17.90
N ILE A 682 4.23 17.29 -19.02
CA ILE A 682 5.30 17.29 -20.03
C ILE A 682 6.54 18.14 -19.64
N GLU A 683 6.42 19.15 -18.79
CA GLU A 683 7.57 20.05 -18.51
C GLU A 683 8.52 19.56 -17.39
N HIS A 684 8.21 18.48 -16.67
CA HIS A 684 8.98 18.05 -15.50
C HIS A 684 10.13 17.05 -15.77
N GLY A 685 10.36 16.67 -17.04
CA GLY A 685 11.39 15.67 -17.38
C GLY A 685 12.82 16.22 -17.59
N ARG A 686 13.02 17.55 -17.64
CA ARG A 686 14.32 18.14 -18.04
C ARG A 686 15.06 18.96 -16.99
N GLU A 687 14.46 19.19 -15.82
CA GLU A 687 15.18 19.73 -14.66
C GLU A 687 15.24 18.66 -13.56
N LEU A 688 16.08 17.63 -13.80
CA LEU A 688 16.72 16.98 -12.65
C LEU A 688 17.69 18.01 -12.07
N GLU A 689 17.18 18.92 -11.25
CA GLU A 689 18.03 19.68 -10.34
C GLU A 689 18.97 18.69 -9.66
N LYS A 690 20.23 19.09 -9.49
CA LYS A 690 21.25 18.31 -8.79
C LYS A 690 20.79 18.12 -7.34
N VAL A 691 19.92 17.15 -7.08
CA VAL A 691 19.48 16.82 -5.73
C VAL A 691 20.72 16.33 -5.00
N ALA A 692 21.15 17.10 -4.01
CA ALA A 692 22.26 16.75 -3.14
C ALA A 692 22.02 15.34 -2.56
N SER A 693 22.98 14.45 -2.79
CA SER A 693 22.98 13.09 -2.26
C SER A 693 23.84 13.12 -1.00
N PRO A 694 23.28 12.84 0.19
CA PRO A 694 24.05 12.79 1.44
C PRO A 694 25.27 11.87 1.31
N VAL A 695 25.12 10.74 0.62
CA VAL A 695 26.24 9.82 0.35
C VAL A 695 27.30 10.47 -0.55
N ALA A 696 26.90 11.20 -1.59
CA ALA A 696 27.83 11.90 -2.47
C ALA A 696 28.54 13.07 -1.79
N GLU A 697 27.86 13.80 -0.89
CA GLU A 697 28.47 14.85 -0.06
C GLU A 697 29.49 14.26 0.90
N TYR A 698 29.15 13.16 1.58
CA TYR A 698 30.05 12.44 2.47
C TYR A 698 31.30 11.96 1.72
N ILE A 699 31.14 11.23 0.61
CA ILE A 699 32.26 10.72 -0.21
C ILE A 699 33.09 11.87 -0.83
N GLY A 700 32.42 12.92 -1.31
CA GLY A 700 33.05 14.09 -1.95
C GLY A 700 33.84 14.97 -0.98
N SER A 701 33.50 14.94 0.32
CA SER A 701 34.22 15.63 1.39
C SER A 701 35.51 14.92 1.85
N GLY A 702 35.89 13.84 1.17
CA GLY A 702 36.98 12.92 1.52
C GLY A 702 38.13 13.53 2.32
N ALA A 703 38.19 13.16 3.61
CA ALA A 703 39.39 12.95 4.43
C ALA A 703 40.54 14.00 4.42
N SER A 704 40.35 15.22 3.95
CA SER A 704 41.22 16.37 4.27
C SER A 704 40.49 17.70 4.06
N ARG A 705 39.90 18.25 5.11
CA ARG A 705 39.61 19.69 5.21
C ARG A 705 40.29 20.22 6.46
N SER A 706 41.17 21.19 6.27
CA SER A 706 41.85 21.95 7.32
C SER A 706 40.84 22.76 8.15
N GLU A 707 41.12 22.88 9.44
CA GLU A 707 40.33 23.32 10.59
C GLU A 707 39.57 24.68 10.56
N ASN A 708 39.26 25.32 9.43
CA ASN A 708 38.84 26.73 9.44
C ASN A 708 37.49 27.11 8.80
N GLU A 709 36.47 26.26 8.86
CA GLU A 709 35.09 26.69 8.56
C GLU A 709 34.10 26.12 9.59
N ARG A 710 33.88 26.89 10.66
CA ARG A 710 32.78 26.70 11.61
C ARG A 710 31.52 27.40 11.09
N ALA A 711 30.42 26.64 11.11
CA ALA A 711 29.01 27.05 11.18
C ALA A 711 28.42 27.85 10.00
N PHE A 712 27.36 27.32 9.36
CA PHE A 712 26.33 28.14 8.73
C PHE A 712 25.00 27.37 8.58
N TYR A 713 24.05 27.66 9.47
CA TYR A 713 22.61 27.67 9.14
C TYR A 713 22.26 29.14 8.80
N PRO A 714 21.46 29.43 7.77
CA PRO A 714 21.06 30.81 7.50
C PRO A 714 19.83 31.19 8.34
N GLU A 715 20.01 32.16 9.23
CA GLU A 715 18.96 33.12 9.52
C GLU A 715 18.95 34.19 8.42
N SER A 716 17.75 34.49 7.92
CA SER A 716 17.36 35.70 7.20
C SER A 716 17.85 35.91 5.75
N ILE A 717 16.90 36.41 4.97
CA ILE A 717 16.97 36.80 3.57
C ILE A 717 17.78 38.10 3.43
N GLN A 718 18.77 38.17 2.54
CA GLN A 718 18.91 39.21 1.49
C GLN A 718 20.24 39.15 0.70
N ALA A 719 20.12 39.51 -0.59
CA ALA A 719 21.12 40.07 -1.51
C ALA A 719 21.94 39.14 -2.43
N ASP A 720 21.51 39.13 -3.70
CA ASP A 720 22.28 39.31 -4.95
C ASP A 720 23.70 38.73 -5.04
N ILE A 721 23.84 37.53 -5.62
CA ILE A 721 25.06 37.12 -6.34
C ILE A 721 24.67 36.26 -7.56
N GLU A 722 25.04 36.70 -8.77
CA GLU A 722 24.88 35.96 -10.03
C GLU A 722 25.72 34.66 -10.06
N PRO A 723 25.22 33.54 -10.63
CA PRO A 723 25.97 32.30 -10.66
C PRO A 723 27.04 32.32 -11.77
N ALA A 724 28.31 32.36 -11.37
CA ALA A 724 29.44 32.08 -12.25
C ALA A 724 29.43 30.62 -12.72
N ARG A 725 29.52 30.43 -14.04
CA ARG A 725 29.64 29.13 -14.72
C ARG A 725 30.93 28.41 -14.31
N TRP A 726 30.81 27.26 -13.65
CA TRP A 726 31.93 26.33 -13.49
C TRP A 726 31.79 25.10 -14.39
N LYS A 727 32.78 24.93 -15.26
CA LYS A 727 33.00 23.74 -16.08
C LYS A 727 33.50 22.61 -15.19
N THR A 728 32.83 21.47 -15.24
CA THR A 728 33.17 20.24 -14.51
C THR A 728 34.39 19.57 -15.14
N GLU A 729 35.54 19.62 -14.47
CA GLU A 729 36.57 18.60 -14.59
C GLU A 729 36.52 17.72 -13.32
N LEU A 730 36.11 16.47 -13.51
CA LEU A 730 36.05 15.43 -12.48
C LEU A 730 37.46 15.03 -12.04
N VAL A 731 37.71 14.99 -10.73
CA VAL A 731 38.89 14.34 -10.15
C VAL A 731 38.44 13.08 -9.36
N PRO A 732 39.13 11.93 -9.50
CA PRO A 732 38.59 10.59 -9.17
C PRO A 732 38.81 10.16 -7.71
N SER A 733 37.91 9.32 -7.19
CA SER A 733 37.99 8.69 -5.88
C SER A 733 39.05 7.57 -5.79
N LEU A 734 39.63 7.45 -4.60
CA LEU A 734 40.72 6.58 -4.18
C LEU A 734 40.31 5.09 -4.07
N TYR A 735 40.18 4.39 -5.20
CA TYR A 735 40.60 2.99 -5.25
C TYR A 735 42.13 2.94 -5.26
N GLY A 736 42.70 2.07 -4.44
CA GLY A 736 44.12 2.05 -4.08
C GLY A 736 45.11 2.13 -5.25
N ARG A 737 46.14 2.96 -5.04
CA ARG A 737 47.36 3.04 -5.86
C ARG A 737 48.09 1.69 -5.86
N THR A 738 47.95 0.91 -6.93
CA THR A 738 49.08 0.22 -7.56
C THR A 738 48.96 0.40 -9.07
N GLY A 739 49.88 1.19 -9.62
CA GLY A 739 49.90 1.57 -11.01
C GLY A 739 50.33 0.43 -11.92
N LYS A 740 49.39 -0.07 -12.73
CA LYS A 740 49.54 -0.20 -14.17
C LYS A 740 48.18 0.14 -14.77
N SER A 741 48.15 1.18 -15.61
CA SER A 741 46.99 1.63 -16.36
C SER A 741 46.42 0.48 -17.19
N LEU A 742 45.43 -0.23 -16.65
CA LEU A 742 44.42 -0.87 -17.48
C LEU A 742 43.63 0.29 -18.07
N ARG A 743 44.02 0.73 -19.28
CA ARG A 743 43.14 1.53 -20.13
C ARG A 743 41.76 0.90 -20.01
N LYS A 744 40.76 1.63 -19.48
CA LYS A 744 39.35 1.30 -19.67
C LYS A 744 39.14 1.27 -21.18
N ARG A 745 39.37 0.11 -21.80
CA ARG A 745 38.75 -0.18 -23.08
C ARG A 745 37.26 -0.03 -22.79
N PRO A 746 36.50 0.79 -23.54
CA PRO A 746 35.05 0.65 -23.50
C PRO A 746 34.79 -0.85 -23.69
N ALA A 747 34.01 -1.44 -22.79
CA ALA A 747 33.52 -2.79 -23.03
C ALA A 747 32.91 -2.74 -24.44
N PRO A 748 33.26 -3.67 -25.35
CA PRO A 748 32.70 -3.65 -26.69
C PRO A 748 31.19 -3.59 -26.56
N GLU A 749 30.56 -2.61 -27.21
CA GLU A 749 29.10 -2.47 -27.32
C GLU A 749 28.56 -3.69 -28.07
N VAL A 750 28.45 -4.81 -27.37
CA VAL A 750 27.52 -5.86 -27.75
C VAL A 750 26.25 -5.47 -27.01
N ASN A 751 25.34 -4.78 -27.71
CA ASN A 751 23.97 -4.59 -27.23
C ASN A 751 23.36 -5.97 -27.00
N ARG A 752 23.50 -6.48 -25.77
CA ARG A 752 22.88 -7.73 -25.33
C ARG A 752 21.48 -7.37 -24.88
N PHE A 753 20.49 -7.93 -25.56
CA PHE A 753 19.10 -7.86 -25.14
C PHE A 753 18.75 -9.12 -24.36
N ILE A 754 17.84 -8.98 -23.41
CA ILE A 754 17.00 -10.09 -22.98
C ILE A 754 15.91 -10.21 -24.04
N GLU A 755 15.94 -11.29 -24.81
CA GLU A 755 14.92 -11.57 -25.83
C GLU A 755 13.89 -12.53 -25.25
N ILE A 756 12.61 -12.15 -25.34
CA ILE A 756 11.47 -13.00 -25.03
C ILE A 756 10.71 -13.21 -26.33
N LYS A 757 10.49 -14.47 -26.73
CA LYS A 757 9.76 -14.82 -27.95
C LYS A 757 8.45 -15.54 -27.64
N LYS A 758 7.38 -15.06 -28.25
CA LYS A 758 6.02 -15.61 -28.20
C LYS A 758 5.57 -15.96 -26.78
N ALA A 759 5.61 -14.98 -25.89
CA ALA A 759 5.11 -15.17 -24.52
C ALA A 759 3.59 -15.27 -24.47
N ARG A 760 3.09 -16.31 -23.78
CA ARG A 760 1.67 -16.66 -23.65
C ARG A 760 1.21 -16.87 -22.21
N GLU A 761 2.08 -16.67 -21.23
CA GLU A 761 1.71 -16.83 -19.82
C GLU A 761 0.48 -15.96 -19.48
N HIS A 762 -0.49 -16.54 -18.77
CA HIS A 762 -1.77 -15.92 -18.42
C HIS A 762 -2.56 -15.35 -19.61
N ASN A 763 -2.68 -14.02 -19.72
CA ASN A 763 -3.46 -13.35 -20.75
C ASN A 763 -2.61 -12.77 -21.88
N LEU A 764 -1.30 -13.05 -21.92
CA LEU A 764 -0.41 -12.57 -22.98
C LEU A 764 -0.71 -13.26 -24.32
N LYS A 765 -0.63 -12.50 -25.40
CA LYS A 765 -1.05 -12.92 -26.76
C LYS A 765 0.16 -13.09 -27.68
N GLU A 766 1.01 -14.07 -27.37
CA GLU A 766 2.21 -14.41 -28.14
C GLU A 766 3.14 -13.20 -28.35
N ILE A 767 3.44 -12.46 -27.28
CA ILE A 767 4.21 -11.23 -27.41
C ILE A 767 5.72 -11.49 -27.55
N ASP A 768 6.36 -10.68 -28.38
CA ASP A 768 7.82 -10.61 -28.49
C ASP A 768 8.31 -9.32 -27.81
N VAL A 769 9.30 -9.44 -26.94
CA VAL A 769 9.83 -8.32 -26.15
C VAL A 769 11.35 -8.35 -26.12
N HIS A 770 11.97 -7.18 -26.30
CA HIS A 770 13.41 -6.98 -26.22
C HIS A 770 13.72 -6.00 -25.10
N ILE A 771 14.52 -6.42 -24.10
CA ILE A 771 14.90 -5.57 -22.97
C ILE A 771 16.42 -5.35 -23.01
N PRO A 772 16.91 -4.11 -23.16
CA PRO A 772 18.34 -3.83 -23.21
C PRO A 772 19.00 -4.10 -21.86
N GLN A 773 20.14 -4.80 -21.86
CA GLN A 773 20.96 -4.95 -20.66
C GLN A 773 21.63 -3.64 -20.26
N ASN A 774 21.92 -3.48 -18.97
CA ASN A 774 22.56 -2.28 -18.37
C ASN A 774 21.77 -0.99 -18.58
N LYS A 775 20.45 -1.12 -18.78
CA LYS A 775 19.51 -0.02 -18.98
C LYS A 775 18.33 -0.14 -18.02
N MET A 776 17.65 0.97 -17.81
CA MET A 776 16.40 1.04 -17.06
C MET A 776 15.22 0.98 -18.03
N THR A 777 14.47 -0.11 -17.97
CA THR A 777 13.25 -0.32 -18.75
C THR A 777 12.02 -0.18 -17.86
N VAL A 778 11.06 0.64 -18.25
CA VAL A 778 9.78 0.79 -17.54
C VAL A 778 8.68 0.05 -18.28
N VAL A 779 7.95 -0.81 -17.58
CA VAL A 779 6.78 -1.53 -18.07
C VAL A 779 5.53 -0.82 -17.53
N THR A 780 4.66 -0.33 -18.42
CA THR A 780 3.46 0.42 -18.05
C THR A 780 2.20 -0.05 -18.80
N GLY A 781 1.04 0.50 -18.45
CA GLY A 781 -0.27 0.13 -19.01
C GLY A 781 -1.36 -0.08 -17.95
N VAL A 782 -2.61 -0.32 -18.36
CA VAL A 782 -3.78 -0.44 -17.45
C VAL A 782 -3.69 -1.66 -16.51
N SER A 783 -4.44 -1.65 -15.40
CA SER A 783 -4.52 -2.82 -14.49
C SER A 783 -4.99 -4.07 -15.26
N GLY A 784 -4.34 -5.21 -15.05
CA GLY A 784 -4.66 -6.45 -15.75
C GLY A 784 -4.19 -6.53 -17.20
N SER A 785 -3.37 -5.60 -17.71
CA SER A 785 -2.86 -5.64 -19.09
C SER A 785 -1.77 -6.69 -19.35
N GLY A 786 -1.16 -7.25 -18.29
CA GLY A 786 -0.09 -8.25 -18.36
C GLY A 786 1.28 -7.82 -17.83
N LYS A 787 1.39 -6.64 -17.18
CA LYS A 787 2.66 -6.08 -16.66
C LYS A 787 3.37 -6.99 -15.66
N SER A 788 2.66 -7.37 -14.59
CA SER A 788 3.19 -8.25 -13.56
C SER A 788 3.47 -9.66 -14.11
N THR A 789 2.71 -10.09 -15.12
CA THR A 789 2.98 -11.35 -15.83
C THR A 789 4.29 -11.31 -16.59
N LEU A 790 4.58 -10.23 -17.33
CA LEU A 790 5.86 -10.07 -17.99
C LEU A 790 7.03 -9.99 -16.99
N ALA A 791 6.87 -9.21 -15.92
CA ALA A 791 7.91 -8.94 -14.94
C ALA A 791 8.18 -10.12 -13.99
N PHE A 792 7.15 -10.68 -13.35
CA PHE A 792 7.30 -11.66 -12.28
C PHE A 792 7.07 -13.10 -12.76
N ASP A 793 5.97 -13.34 -13.48
CA ASP A 793 5.63 -14.70 -13.92
C ASP A 793 6.55 -15.21 -15.05
N ILE A 794 7.15 -14.29 -15.82
CA ILE A 794 8.10 -14.62 -16.90
C ILE A 794 9.54 -14.32 -16.50
N LEU A 795 9.92 -13.03 -16.38
CA LEU A 795 11.33 -12.66 -16.21
C LEU A 795 11.89 -13.14 -14.86
N PHE A 796 11.21 -12.85 -13.75
CA PHE A 796 11.67 -13.29 -12.43
C PHE A 796 11.66 -14.82 -12.33
N SER A 797 10.56 -15.47 -12.71
CA SER A 797 10.42 -16.92 -12.65
C SER A 797 11.47 -17.66 -13.48
N GLU A 798 11.77 -17.18 -14.70
CA GLU A 798 12.82 -17.78 -15.53
C GLU A 798 14.23 -17.53 -14.94
N GLY A 799 14.49 -16.35 -14.40
CA GLY A 799 15.75 -16.04 -13.71
C GLY A 799 15.98 -16.91 -12.48
N GLN A 800 14.95 -17.04 -11.63
CA GLN A 800 14.97 -17.90 -10.46
C GLN A 800 15.14 -19.37 -10.85
N ARG A 801 14.44 -19.85 -11.88
CA ARG A 801 14.58 -21.22 -12.40
C ARG A 801 16.01 -21.50 -12.83
N ARG A 802 16.63 -20.63 -13.63
CA ARG A 802 18.02 -20.80 -14.09
C ARG A 802 19.01 -20.80 -12.94
N TYR A 803 18.80 -19.94 -11.94
CA TYR A 803 19.62 -19.93 -10.73
C TYR A 803 19.49 -21.26 -9.95
N LEU A 804 18.27 -21.75 -9.72
CA LEU A 804 18.04 -23.03 -9.03
C LEU A 804 18.59 -24.23 -9.81
N GLU A 805 18.54 -24.18 -11.15
CA GLU A 805 19.13 -25.21 -12.02
C GLU A 805 20.67 -25.27 -11.91
N SER A 806 21.31 -24.16 -11.54
CA SER A 806 22.75 -24.12 -11.29
C SER A 806 23.17 -24.74 -9.95
N LEU A 807 22.23 -24.99 -9.02
CA LEU A 807 22.52 -25.62 -7.74
C LEU A 807 22.88 -27.10 -7.91
N ASN A 808 23.57 -27.67 -6.91
CA ASN A 808 23.92 -29.08 -6.91
C ASN A 808 22.66 -29.99 -6.85
N VAL A 809 22.82 -31.25 -7.24
CA VAL A 809 21.71 -32.22 -7.34
C VAL A 809 20.99 -32.42 -6.01
N TYR A 810 21.73 -32.38 -4.89
CA TYR A 810 21.17 -32.52 -3.54
C TYR A 810 20.24 -31.35 -3.16
N ALA A 811 20.67 -30.11 -3.41
CA ALA A 811 19.84 -28.92 -3.16
C ALA A 811 18.59 -28.91 -4.05
N ARG A 812 18.70 -29.38 -5.30
CA ARG A 812 17.56 -29.53 -6.23
C ARG A 812 16.55 -30.60 -5.82
N GLN A 813 16.93 -31.58 -4.99
CA GLN A 813 15.97 -32.56 -4.45
C GLN A 813 15.09 -31.97 -3.33
N ILE A 814 15.58 -30.94 -2.65
CA ILE A 814 14.88 -30.28 -1.54
C ILE A 814 14.04 -29.09 -2.07
N ILE A 815 14.51 -28.43 -3.12
CA ILE A 815 13.86 -27.25 -3.70
C ILE A 815 13.02 -27.66 -4.91
N GLN A 816 11.70 -27.51 -4.84
CA GLN A 816 10.84 -27.69 -6.01
C GLN A 816 11.24 -26.70 -7.11
N PRO A 817 11.48 -27.15 -8.35
CA PRO A 817 11.78 -26.25 -9.45
C PRO A 817 10.59 -25.32 -9.72
N ALA A 818 10.88 -24.05 -9.92
CA ALA A 818 9.88 -23.07 -10.33
C ALA A 818 9.21 -23.52 -11.65
N LYS A 819 7.89 -23.27 -11.77
CA LYS A 819 7.13 -23.57 -12.99
C LYS A 819 7.80 -22.85 -14.17
N LYS A 820 8.07 -23.58 -15.26
CA LYS A 820 8.56 -22.96 -16.49
C LYS A 820 7.46 -22.06 -17.07
N PRO A 821 7.74 -20.78 -17.37
CA PRO A 821 6.76 -19.90 -17.99
C PRO A 821 6.40 -20.38 -19.42
N ASP A 822 5.17 -20.13 -19.85
CA ASP A 822 4.70 -20.41 -21.21
C ASP A 822 5.23 -19.36 -22.19
N VAL A 823 6.41 -19.66 -22.70
CA VAL A 823 7.18 -18.87 -23.67
C VAL A 823 7.90 -19.82 -24.61
N ASP A 824 8.06 -19.45 -25.88
CA ASP A 824 8.81 -20.28 -26.82
C ASP A 824 10.30 -20.28 -26.50
N ASN A 825 10.86 -19.09 -26.23
CA ASN A 825 12.26 -18.94 -25.89
C ASN A 825 12.52 -17.65 -25.09
N ILE A 826 13.46 -17.73 -24.14
CA ILE A 826 14.03 -16.58 -23.46
C ILE A 826 15.55 -16.68 -23.53
N THR A 827 16.22 -15.62 -23.97
CA THR A 827 17.70 -15.58 -24.03
C THR A 827 18.24 -14.34 -23.32
N GLY A 828 19.51 -14.38 -22.90
CA GLY A 828 20.18 -13.22 -22.32
C GLY A 828 19.76 -12.84 -20.89
N ILE A 829 18.96 -13.65 -20.18
CA ILE A 829 18.56 -13.32 -18.81
C ILE A 829 19.74 -13.52 -17.82
N PRO A 830 20.15 -12.49 -17.07
CA PRO A 830 21.18 -12.61 -16.02
C PRO A 830 20.56 -13.14 -14.71
N PRO A 831 21.34 -13.30 -13.61
CA PRO A 831 20.77 -13.54 -12.29
C PRO A 831 19.75 -12.46 -11.93
N THR A 832 18.60 -12.86 -11.36
CA THR A 832 17.47 -11.95 -11.15
C THR A 832 17.16 -11.77 -9.67
N VAL A 833 16.92 -10.53 -9.26
CA VAL A 833 16.42 -10.14 -7.94
C VAL A 833 15.10 -9.40 -8.12
N ALA A 834 14.05 -9.86 -7.46
CA ALA A 834 12.77 -9.16 -7.40
C ALA A 834 12.64 -8.39 -6.08
N ILE A 835 12.19 -7.14 -6.17
CA ILE A 835 11.88 -6.27 -5.03
C ILE A 835 10.39 -5.94 -5.09
N GLU A 836 9.59 -6.78 -4.43
CA GLU A 836 8.12 -6.69 -4.38
C GLU A 836 7.61 -6.08 -3.06
N GLN A 837 6.35 -5.63 -3.08
CA GLN A 837 5.62 -5.16 -1.91
C GLN A 837 5.05 -6.29 -1.06
N ARG A 838 5.87 -7.24 -0.65
CA ARG A 838 5.44 -8.25 0.31
C ARG A 838 5.87 -7.85 1.69
N THR A 839 4.90 -7.74 2.61
CA THR A 839 5.21 -7.60 4.03
C THR A 839 6.06 -8.79 4.43
N THR A 840 7.36 -8.56 4.65
CA THR A 840 8.22 -9.56 5.28
C THR A 840 7.57 -9.93 6.60
N THR A 841 7.22 -11.21 6.79
CA THR A 841 6.83 -11.77 8.08
C THR A 841 8.05 -11.88 8.97
N GLY A 842 8.75 -10.77 9.18
CA GLY A 842 9.78 -10.66 10.21
C GLY A 842 9.13 -10.93 11.56
N GLY A 843 9.75 -11.80 12.35
CA GLY A 843 9.28 -12.07 13.71
C GLY A 843 9.29 -10.82 14.57
N ILE A 844 8.70 -10.89 15.77
CA ILE A 844 8.61 -9.77 16.73
C ILE A 844 9.99 -9.16 17.09
N LYS A 845 11.08 -9.89 16.83
CA LYS A 845 12.47 -9.45 17.08
C LYS A 845 13.10 -8.69 15.91
N SER A 846 12.49 -8.70 14.73
CA SER A 846 13.03 -8.06 13.53
C SER A 846 12.77 -6.55 13.54
N THR A 847 13.81 -5.76 13.31
CA THR A 847 13.79 -4.29 13.26
C THR A 847 14.41 -3.76 11.97
N VAL A 848 14.22 -2.47 11.68
CA VAL A 848 14.85 -1.80 10.54
C VAL A 848 16.37 -2.00 10.55
N ALA A 849 17.04 -1.90 11.71
CA ALA A 849 18.48 -2.13 11.83
C ALA A 849 18.90 -3.55 11.41
N THR A 850 18.07 -4.56 11.67
CA THR A 850 18.38 -5.95 11.29
C THR A 850 18.16 -6.22 9.81
N VAL A 851 17.10 -5.68 9.21
CA VAL A 851 16.77 -5.89 7.78
C VAL A 851 17.76 -5.16 6.87
N THR A 852 18.29 -4.03 7.33
CA THR A 852 19.32 -3.23 6.63
C THR A 852 20.75 -3.72 6.89
N GLU A 853 20.91 -4.73 7.74
CA GLU A 853 22.18 -5.28 8.25
C GLU A 853 23.05 -4.31 9.06
N ILE A 854 22.60 -3.05 9.25
CA ILE A 854 23.27 -2.02 10.06
C ILE A 854 23.56 -2.54 11.47
N TYR A 855 22.64 -3.33 12.04
CA TYR A 855 22.79 -3.93 13.36
C TYR A 855 24.07 -4.75 13.54
N HIS A 856 24.54 -5.43 12.48
CA HIS A 856 25.77 -6.22 12.55
C HIS A 856 27.00 -5.33 12.71
N PHE A 857 27.05 -4.22 11.98
CA PHE A 857 28.12 -3.23 12.09
C PHE A 857 28.09 -2.51 13.44
N LEU A 858 26.90 -2.14 13.94
CA LEU A 858 26.75 -1.54 15.26
C LEU A 858 27.28 -2.45 16.36
N ARG A 859 26.93 -3.74 16.34
CA ARG A 859 27.44 -4.71 17.32
C ARG A 859 28.95 -4.81 17.32
N LEU A 860 29.57 -4.82 16.13
CA LEU A 860 31.02 -4.86 15.99
C LEU A 860 31.67 -3.56 16.50
N LEU A 861 31.07 -2.41 16.18
CA LEU A 861 31.57 -1.10 16.61
C LEU A 861 31.54 -0.97 18.13
N TYR A 862 30.40 -1.24 18.78
CA TYR A 862 30.27 -1.18 20.25
C TYR A 862 31.18 -2.18 20.96
N ALA A 863 31.36 -3.39 20.42
CA ALA A 863 32.25 -4.39 21.02
C ALA A 863 33.75 -4.01 20.93
N LYS A 864 34.13 -3.10 20.03
CA LYS A 864 35.53 -2.73 19.79
C LYS A 864 35.90 -1.34 20.27
N VAL A 865 34.98 -0.37 20.13
CA VAL A 865 35.21 1.06 20.38
C VAL A 865 34.38 1.55 21.57
N GLY A 866 33.35 0.79 21.99
CA GLY A 866 32.49 1.16 23.11
C GLY A 866 33.28 1.34 24.40
N VAL A 867 33.13 2.51 25.03
CA VAL A 867 33.69 2.80 26.35
C VAL A 867 32.65 2.41 27.39
N GLN A 868 33.05 1.57 28.34
CA GLN A 868 32.18 1.15 29.44
C GLN A 868 32.05 2.28 30.46
N TYR A 869 30.81 2.67 30.78
CA TYR A 869 30.48 3.56 31.88
C TYR A 869 30.01 2.78 33.10
N CYS A 870 30.49 3.17 34.28
CA CYS A 870 30.00 2.67 35.55
C CYS A 870 28.82 3.54 35.99
N VAL A 871 27.68 2.93 36.30
CA VAL A 871 26.57 3.59 37.00
C VAL A 871 26.94 3.64 38.48
N GLU A 872 27.00 4.84 39.05
CA GLU A 872 27.13 5.02 40.52
C GLU A 872 25.91 4.50 41.27
#